data_AF-A0ABD6A9N4-F1
#
_entry.id   AF-A0ABD6A9N4-F1
#
_cell.length_a   1.000
_cell.length_b   1.000
_cell.length_c   1.000
_cell.angle_alpha   90.00
_cell.angle_beta   90.00
_cell.angle_gamma   90.00
#
_symmetry.space_group_name_H-M   'P 1'
#
loop_
_entity.id
_entity.type
_entity.pdbx_description
1 polymer ?
#
loop_
_entity_poly.entity_id
_entity_poly.type
_entity_poly.pdbx_seq_one_letter_code
_entity_poly.pdbx_strand_id
1 'polypeptide(L)'
;MDELARGSVSESAADGSSAEGETESDASFLDRRTYLKLGATAAGVVAVGSRVGRAAGTTRHGIEFDRVLNAVEDLGMDPDGERPIDDAFYGAMDDGTLVEFPPGRYLFTEYRDQRELNRFGVRGLGAHRRDVEFVTPPGESSYFLWIRDGSDILLENLTFQQRMRRDGGDIGNVIRIRDGLQIHDVEFAGFNTSGDTDRWALLPKLTDPDGEGLVTNLVHTGPSDFKPHGVNDGAGGVFHGHRGTITFRDCHIENAAGDGGLYTGKHEGAVNFENCLFKNNDMAVMRLGAGSYIRDSTVVIDWDDAHPDNTGDPGGVNGLYFSSGPWGKTGGGVYNCDVIARSAYRDTPAMGVIAINASDGDVTIEDTRIRNDIDGQPAVFAYAPGERFSSHGTPPEDQWGITIDGVSVTGSARSERGAIVLDKRPESVVRDCCIQMEHGDGIYLEDSPDCVVENTCINVPGEAVGYVRSSAETRDLRYDESCPVPSERWRRSDDADGSSDDSDGRSSGADDGTSHHLKLHSEEASPYSFSVSGDLEFDPAYGTEDYLEGNSVRGFLVGGTDAYRFTGAVTDFEVDGPVEIELDGTAVTADELRSMSDPDDGDGTNSGSSGGDGDASDDSASGDDSSDGGSSLEESPESTESTDGATKRHLKLHSEEASPYSFSVSGDLEFDPAYGTEDYLEGNSVRGFLVGGTDAYRFTGAVTDFEVDGPVEIELDGTAVTADELRSMGDPAPSRTLAVVGTGDAAATYRFTVSGGVAPDPDVGSIDAGDNISGGSAEGAVLGGTDGYLFSGSVTDFQLDGQAAVYVDGRQVDPGLLASAGVEGAVLPHTFVVDGTGSDPCSYTLAVDGTIVKHPRGSDDAATDTITGNEVTGRVEGGVDAYRFRGNLTKLLMNGTAQLSFLEE
;
A
#
# COMPACT_ATOMS: atom_id res chain seq x y z
N MET A 1 4.16 -20.06 21.55
CA MET A 1 3.53 -19.36 22.70
C MET A 1 2.81 -20.39 23.54
N ASP A 2 3.15 -20.47 24.82
CA ASP A 2 2.30 -21.05 25.86
C ASP A 2 2.08 -19.93 26.89
N GLU A 3 0.87 -19.84 27.44
CA GLU A 3 0.34 -18.78 28.33
C GLU A 3 -0.33 -17.56 27.68
N LEU A 4 -1.54 -17.77 27.14
CA LEU A 4 -2.62 -16.78 27.27
C LEU A 4 -3.90 -17.49 27.72
N ALA A 5 -3.98 -17.77 29.01
CA ALA A 5 -5.23 -18.15 29.67
C ALA A 5 -5.17 -17.88 31.18
N ARG A 6 -5.50 -16.65 31.58
CA ARG A 6 -6.30 -16.33 32.78
C ARG A 6 -6.37 -14.82 32.99
N GLY A 7 -7.58 -14.27 32.87
CA GLY A 7 -7.90 -13.01 33.52
C GLY A 7 -7.95 -13.21 35.04
N SER A 8 -7.43 -12.24 35.78
CA SER A 8 -7.86 -11.97 37.15
C SER A 8 -7.80 -10.47 37.43
N VAL A 9 -8.99 -9.93 37.65
CA VAL A 9 -9.25 -8.71 38.41
C VAL A 9 -8.72 -8.90 39.83
N SER A 10 -7.92 -7.95 40.34
CA SER A 10 -8.13 -7.41 41.70
C SER A 10 -7.34 -6.12 41.95
N GLU A 11 -8.11 -5.14 42.39
CA GLU A 11 -7.80 -3.93 43.15
C GLU A 11 -6.52 -3.88 43.99
N SER A 12 -5.94 -2.67 43.97
CA SER A 12 -5.37 -1.89 45.07
C SER A 12 -5.22 -2.55 46.46
N ALA A 13 -4.03 -2.38 47.04
CA ALA A 13 -3.91 -2.12 48.48
C ALA A 13 -2.70 -1.21 48.75
N ALA A 14 -3.01 -0.01 49.24
CA ALA A 14 -2.10 0.80 50.04
C ALA A 14 -2.16 0.33 51.50
N ASP A 15 -1.01 0.35 52.18
CA ASP A 15 -0.85 0.28 53.63
C ASP A 15 -0.68 1.74 54.14
N GLY A 16 -1.28 2.24 55.22
CA GLY A 16 -2.18 1.66 56.21
C GLY A 16 -2.63 2.71 57.24
N SER A 17 -3.52 2.33 58.17
CA SER A 17 -3.24 2.29 59.62
C SER A 17 -4.51 2.27 60.48
N SER A 18 -4.42 1.43 61.51
CA SER A 18 -4.99 1.54 62.87
C SER A 18 -6.41 1.02 63.19
N ALA A 19 -6.36 0.13 64.20
CA ALA A 19 -7.27 -0.05 65.34
C ALA A 19 -8.31 -1.21 65.33
N GLU A 20 -7.90 -2.26 66.07
CA GLU A 20 -8.64 -3.01 67.10
C GLU A 20 -9.95 -3.77 66.76
N GLY A 21 -9.99 -5.06 67.13
CA GLY A 21 -11.23 -5.75 67.52
C GLY A 21 -11.37 -7.21 67.09
N GLU A 22 -10.98 -8.11 67.98
CA GLU A 22 -11.20 -9.56 68.04
C GLU A 22 -12.52 -10.12 67.45
N THR A 23 -12.48 -11.25 66.71
CA THR A 23 -12.93 -12.61 67.13
C THR A 23 -13.22 -13.57 65.95
N GLU A 24 -12.56 -14.74 66.02
CA GLU A 24 -12.95 -16.12 65.64
C GLU A 24 -13.84 -16.46 64.41
N SER A 25 -13.22 -17.27 63.52
CA SER A 25 -13.61 -18.64 63.14
C SER A 25 -14.32 -18.94 61.80
N ASP A 26 -13.63 -19.83 61.08
CA ASP A 26 -14.04 -20.99 60.29
C ASP A 26 -14.63 -20.91 58.86
N ALA A 27 -13.99 -21.74 58.04
CA ALA A 27 -14.19 -22.07 56.65
C ALA A 27 -15.48 -22.85 56.33
N SER A 28 -15.98 -22.76 55.09
CA SER A 28 -15.97 -23.90 54.14
C SER A 28 -16.87 -23.70 52.91
N PHE A 29 -16.31 -24.11 51.76
CA PHE A 29 -16.86 -24.67 50.52
C PHE A 29 -18.35 -24.58 50.14
N LEU A 30 -18.57 -24.01 48.95
CA LEU A 30 -19.45 -24.39 47.82
C LEU A 30 -20.72 -25.25 48.08
N ASP A 31 -21.85 -24.78 47.57
CA ASP A 31 -22.84 -25.68 46.95
C ASP A 31 -23.52 -25.07 45.71
N ARG A 32 -23.63 -25.92 44.68
CA ARG A 32 -24.34 -25.70 43.41
C ARG A 32 -25.80 -26.10 43.62
N ARG A 33 -26.70 -25.12 43.76
CA ARG A 33 -28.12 -25.24 43.38
C ARG A 33 -28.83 -23.91 43.62
N THR A 34 -29.91 -23.72 42.85
CA THR A 34 -30.94 -22.65 42.95
C THR A 34 -30.56 -21.33 42.26
N TYR A 35 -31.32 -20.74 41.33
CA TYR A 35 -32.77 -20.76 41.13
C TYR A 35 -33.18 -20.54 39.65
N LEU A 36 -34.03 -21.45 39.15
CA LEU A 36 -35.02 -21.20 38.10
C LEU A 36 -36.33 -20.79 38.81
N LYS A 37 -36.80 -19.55 38.61
CA LYS A 37 -38.21 -19.12 38.72
C LYS A 37 -38.42 -17.95 37.75
N LEU A 38 -38.96 -18.19 36.56
CA LEU A 38 -40.39 -18.10 36.18
C LEU A 38 -40.95 -16.67 36.15
N GLY A 39 -41.29 -16.21 34.94
CA GLY A 39 -42.09 -15.02 34.66
C GLY A 39 -42.40 -14.94 33.17
N ALA A 40 -43.32 -15.80 32.70
CA ALA A 40 -43.71 -15.97 31.31
C ALA A 40 -44.75 -14.92 30.83
N THR A 41 -44.64 -14.51 29.58
CA THR A 41 -45.80 -14.12 28.74
C THR A 41 -45.58 -14.64 27.32
N ALA A 42 -46.36 -15.66 26.92
CA ALA A 42 -46.47 -16.22 25.57
C ALA A 42 -47.47 -15.39 24.74
N ALA A 43 -47.59 -15.42 23.41
CA ALA A 43 -47.40 -16.54 22.49
C ALA A 43 -47.29 -16.05 21.02
N GLY A 44 -46.57 -16.80 20.19
CA GLY A 44 -46.56 -16.64 18.74
C GLY A 44 -45.44 -17.40 18.01
N VAL A 45 -45.10 -18.62 18.44
CA VAL A 45 -44.10 -19.46 17.74
C VAL A 45 -44.81 -20.32 16.70
N VAL A 46 -44.57 -20.04 15.42
CA VAL A 46 -44.70 -21.02 14.34
C VAL A 46 -43.53 -21.99 14.50
N ALA A 47 -43.84 -23.23 14.83
CA ALA A 47 -42.86 -24.31 14.85
C ALA A 47 -42.53 -24.70 13.41
N VAL A 48 -41.49 -24.09 12.83
CA VAL A 48 -40.75 -24.71 11.73
C VAL A 48 -39.77 -25.68 12.38
N GLY A 49 -40.06 -26.97 12.26
CA GLY A 49 -39.14 -28.00 12.72
C GLY A 49 -37.90 -28.00 11.84
N SER A 50 -36.79 -27.50 12.36
CA SER A 50 -35.46 -27.61 11.75
C SER A 50 -35.05 -29.08 11.71
N ARG A 51 -35.42 -29.77 10.63
CA ARG A 51 -34.65 -30.92 10.18
C ARG A 51 -33.42 -30.35 9.48
N VAL A 52 -32.34 -30.12 10.23
CA VAL A 52 -31.02 -29.99 9.60
C VAL A 52 -30.73 -31.36 8.99
N GLY A 53 -30.99 -31.49 7.70
CA GLY A 53 -30.61 -32.66 6.94
C GLY A 53 -29.10 -32.75 6.99
N ARG A 54 -28.56 -33.85 7.51
CA ARG A 54 -27.13 -34.14 7.42
C ARG A 54 -26.86 -34.39 5.93
N ALA A 55 -26.37 -33.38 5.21
CA ALA A 55 -25.86 -33.55 3.85
C ALA A 55 -24.80 -34.67 3.89
N ALA A 56 -24.83 -35.55 2.90
CA ALA A 56 -23.81 -36.61 2.80
C ALA A 56 -22.44 -35.95 2.62
N GLY A 57 -21.42 -36.46 3.33
CA GLY A 57 -20.07 -35.97 3.14
C GLY A 57 -19.63 -36.08 1.68
N THR A 58 -18.84 -35.11 1.22
CA THR A 58 -18.36 -35.02 -0.16
C THR A 58 -16.84 -34.95 -0.18
N THR A 59 -16.24 -35.42 -1.26
CA THR A 59 -14.79 -35.32 -1.47
C THR A 59 -14.53 -34.41 -2.66
N ARG A 60 -13.62 -33.44 -2.50
CA ARG A 60 -13.28 -32.49 -3.55
C ARG A 60 -11.79 -32.16 -3.50
N HIS A 61 -11.11 -32.32 -4.63
CA HIS A 61 -9.65 -32.13 -4.75
C HIS A 61 -8.84 -32.89 -3.68
N GLY A 62 -9.31 -34.08 -3.29
CA GLY A 62 -8.68 -34.90 -2.25
C GLY A 62 -9.13 -34.59 -0.81
N ILE A 63 -9.87 -33.50 -0.58
CA ILE A 63 -10.35 -33.10 0.75
C ILE A 63 -11.72 -33.71 1.03
N GLU A 64 -11.88 -34.37 2.18
CA GLU A 64 -13.17 -34.92 2.64
C GLU A 64 -13.90 -33.93 3.56
N PHE A 65 -15.09 -33.51 3.15
CA PHE A 65 -15.97 -32.64 3.93
C PHE A 65 -17.10 -33.46 4.56
N ASP A 66 -17.30 -33.29 5.87
CA ASP A 66 -18.35 -33.94 6.65
C ASP A 66 -19.72 -33.26 6.46
N ARG A 67 -19.70 -31.97 6.13
CA ARG A 67 -20.87 -31.10 5.98
C ARG A 67 -20.70 -30.17 4.79
N VAL A 68 -21.76 -30.08 3.98
CA VAL A 68 -21.88 -29.09 2.90
C VAL A 68 -23.04 -28.17 3.24
N LEU A 69 -22.82 -26.86 3.19
CA LEU A 69 -23.81 -25.83 3.52
C LEU A 69 -23.99 -24.88 2.35
N ASN A 70 -25.23 -24.63 1.96
CA ASN A 70 -25.54 -23.56 1.01
C ASN A 70 -25.56 -22.21 1.75
N ALA A 71 -24.74 -21.26 1.29
CA ALA A 71 -24.60 -19.93 1.87
C ALA A 71 -25.95 -19.20 2.05
N VAL A 72 -26.85 -19.33 1.08
CA VAL A 72 -28.14 -18.62 1.10
C VAL A 72 -29.22 -19.49 1.76
N GLU A 73 -29.43 -20.72 1.29
CA GLU A 73 -30.54 -21.56 1.73
C GLU A 73 -30.37 -22.07 3.17
N ASP A 74 -29.15 -22.43 3.58
CA ASP A 74 -28.89 -22.99 4.92
C ASP A 74 -28.46 -21.92 5.93
N LEU A 75 -27.69 -20.92 5.48
CA LEU A 75 -27.06 -19.93 6.36
C LEU A 75 -27.73 -18.54 6.29
N GLY A 76 -28.61 -18.29 5.31
CA GLY A 76 -29.35 -17.04 5.19
C GLY A 76 -28.49 -15.83 4.81
N MET A 77 -27.32 -16.07 4.19
CA MET A 77 -26.45 -15.01 3.67
C MET A 77 -27.15 -14.26 2.55
N ASP A 78 -26.80 -12.99 2.43
CA ASP A 78 -27.38 -12.07 1.45
C ASP A 78 -26.58 -12.12 0.13
N PRO A 79 -27.17 -12.61 -0.97
CA PRO A 79 -26.47 -12.71 -2.26
C PRO A 79 -26.54 -11.41 -3.08
N ASP A 80 -27.22 -10.37 -2.58
CA ASP A 80 -27.38 -9.09 -3.28
C ASP A 80 -26.37 -8.03 -2.76
N GLY A 81 -25.67 -8.32 -1.67
CA GLY A 81 -24.67 -7.45 -1.06
C GLY A 81 -25.27 -6.25 -0.33
N GLU A 82 -26.55 -6.31 0.06
CA GLU A 82 -27.21 -5.27 0.84
C GLU A 82 -26.95 -5.43 2.35
N ARG A 83 -26.69 -6.66 2.81
CA ARG A 83 -26.41 -6.98 4.21
C ARG A 83 -25.11 -7.77 4.37
N PRO A 84 -24.28 -7.45 5.38
CA PRO A 84 -23.05 -8.19 5.63
C PRO A 84 -23.29 -9.66 5.99
N ILE A 85 -22.42 -10.56 5.53
CA ILE A 85 -22.51 -12.01 5.75
C ILE A 85 -21.74 -12.51 6.99
N ASP A 86 -21.03 -11.62 7.69
CA ASP A 86 -19.95 -11.96 8.63
C ASP A 86 -20.39 -12.99 9.69
N ASP A 87 -21.47 -12.73 10.43
CA ASP A 87 -21.92 -13.61 11.50
C ASP A 87 -22.33 -15.01 11.02
N ALA A 88 -22.97 -15.08 9.84
CA ALA A 88 -23.37 -16.35 9.25
C ALA A 88 -22.17 -17.13 8.72
N PHE A 89 -21.21 -16.44 8.09
CA PHE A 89 -20.05 -17.05 7.46
C PHE A 89 -19.06 -17.54 8.51
N TYR A 90 -18.62 -16.63 9.39
CA TYR A 90 -17.68 -16.99 10.46
C TYR A 90 -18.30 -17.92 11.50
N GLY A 91 -19.63 -17.94 11.64
CA GLY A 91 -20.34 -18.95 12.45
C GLY A 91 -20.39 -20.34 11.81
N ALA A 92 -20.19 -20.44 10.49
CA ALA A 92 -20.16 -21.70 9.74
C ALA A 92 -18.75 -22.25 9.51
N MET A 93 -17.70 -21.44 9.72
CA MET A 93 -16.31 -21.87 9.69
C MET A 93 -16.02 -22.87 10.81
N ASP A 94 -16.02 -24.16 10.47
CA ASP A 94 -15.82 -25.27 11.38
C ASP A 94 -15.19 -26.44 10.61
N ASP A 95 -14.53 -27.34 11.35
CA ASP A 95 -13.82 -28.46 10.75
C ASP A 95 -14.74 -29.33 9.89
N GLY A 96 -14.24 -29.78 8.73
CA GLY A 96 -14.98 -30.64 7.81
C GLY A 96 -16.16 -29.95 7.11
N THR A 97 -16.19 -28.62 7.03
CA THR A 97 -17.29 -27.86 6.42
C THR A 97 -16.90 -27.27 5.05
N LEU A 98 -17.72 -27.54 4.03
CA LEU A 98 -17.70 -26.84 2.75
C LEU A 98 -18.89 -25.88 2.68
N VAL A 99 -18.64 -24.59 2.47
CA VAL A 99 -19.67 -23.59 2.23
C VAL A 99 -19.76 -23.30 0.73
N GLU A 100 -20.92 -23.56 0.15
CA GLU A 100 -21.19 -23.35 -1.27
C GLU A 100 -22.02 -22.08 -1.48
N PHE A 101 -21.50 -21.17 -2.30
CA PHE A 101 -22.08 -19.88 -2.61
C PHE A 101 -22.76 -19.94 -4.00
N PRO A 102 -24.10 -19.83 -4.08
CA PRO A 102 -24.79 -19.56 -5.34
C PRO A 102 -24.31 -18.25 -5.99
N PRO A 103 -24.57 -18.05 -7.30
CA PRO A 103 -24.32 -16.76 -7.94
C PRO A 103 -24.89 -15.59 -7.13
N GLY A 104 -24.09 -14.55 -6.97
CA GLY A 104 -24.41 -13.40 -6.13
C GLY A 104 -23.18 -12.59 -5.74
N ARG A 105 -23.45 -11.43 -5.15
CA ARG A 105 -22.48 -10.49 -4.58
C ARG A 105 -22.62 -10.49 -3.06
N TYR A 106 -21.58 -10.89 -2.35
CA TYR A 106 -21.61 -11.11 -0.91
C TYR A 106 -20.75 -10.09 -0.19
N LEU A 107 -21.40 -9.19 0.55
CA LEU A 107 -20.75 -8.15 1.34
C LEU A 107 -20.23 -8.73 2.66
N PHE A 108 -18.98 -8.45 3.00
CA PHE A 108 -18.42 -8.70 4.33
C PHE A 108 -17.73 -7.43 4.84
N THR A 109 -17.75 -7.20 6.14
CA THR A 109 -17.25 -5.96 6.76
C THR A 109 -16.18 -6.20 7.82
N GLU A 110 -16.02 -7.43 8.27
CA GLU A 110 -15.06 -7.80 9.31
C GLU A 110 -14.22 -9.01 8.88
N TYR A 111 -13.07 -9.17 9.51
CA TYR A 111 -12.28 -10.40 9.42
C TYR A 111 -12.22 -11.07 10.79
N ARG A 112 -12.17 -12.40 10.80
CA ARG A 112 -11.98 -13.18 12.03
C ARG A 112 -10.82 -14.15 11.87
N ASP A 113 -9.87 -13.99 12.77
CA ASP A 113 -8.69 -14.83 12.88
C ASP A 113 -9.04 -16.24 13.39
N GLN A 114 -8.73 -17.24 12.56
CA GLN A 114 -8.93 -18.65 12.85
C GLN A 114 -7.61 -19.28 13.29
N ARG A 115 -7.56 -19.71 14.56
CA ARG A 115 -6.36 -20.31 15.15
C ARG A 115 -5.96 -21.63 14.48
N GLU A 116 -6.94 -22.50 14.24
CA GLU A 116 -6.75 -23.80 13.59
C GLU A 116 -8.05 -24.17 12.86
N LEU A 117 -7.93 -24.62 11.60
CA LEU A 117 -9.08 -25.02 10.79
C LEU A 117 -8.71 -26.18 9.85
N ASN A 118 -9.46 -27.28 9.91
CA ASN A 118 -9.16 -28.50 9.15
C ASN A 118 -10.30 -28.87 8.20
N ARG A 119 -9.99 -29.22 6.95
CA ARG A 119 -10.97 -29.68 5.95
C ARG A 119 -12.09 -28.65 5.77
N PHE A 120 -11.71 -27.41 5.54
CA PHE A 120 -12.65 -26.29 5.32
C PHE A 120 -12.57 -25.76 3.90
N GLY A 121 -13.72 -25.40 3.32
CA GLY A 121 -13.76 -24.92 1.95
C GLY A 121 -14.79 -23.84 1.70
N VAL A 122 -14.47 -22.95 0.76
CA VAL A 122 -15.37 -21.98 0.14
C VAL A 122 -15.42 -22.24 -1.35
N ARG A 123 -16.63 -22.38 -1.89
CA ARG A 123 -16.84 -22.72 -3.30
C ARG A 123 -17.97 -21.92 -3.91
N GLY A 124 -17.73 -21.25 -5.03
CA GLY A 124 -18.80 -20.70 -5.86
C GLY A 124 -19.46 -21.76 -6.76
N LEU A 125 -20.77 -21.62 -6.97
CA LEU A 125 -21.59 -22.50 -7.81
C LEU A 125 -21.88 -21.93 -9.21
N GLY A 126 -21.26 -20.80 -9.55
CA GLY A 126 -21.36 -20.15 -10.85
C GLY A 126 -20.86 -21.00 -12.02
N ALA A 127 -21.33 -20.67 -13.22
CA ALA A 127 -20.75 -21.16 -14.47
C ALA A 127 -19.38 -20.50 -14.75
N HIS A 128 -19.20 -19.28 -14.26
CA HIS A 128 -17.95 -18.52 -14.27
C HIS A 128 -17.62 -18.05 -12.84
N ARG A 129 -16.34 -17.95 -12.50
CA ARG A 129 -15.87 -17.43 -11.18
C ARG A 129 -16.46 -16.07 -10.80
N ARG A 130 -16.70 -15.19 -11.78
CA ARG A 130 -17.32 -13.86 -11.59
C ARG A 130 -18.82 -13.90 -11.31
N ASP A 131 -19.46 -15.07 -11.39
CA ASP A 131 -20.86 -15.19 -10.95
C ASP A 131 -20.97 -15.10 -9.42
N VAL A 132 -19.88 -15.35 -8.68
CA VAL A 132 -19.81 -15.30 -7.21
C VAL A 132 -18.75 -14.30 -6.80
N GLU A 133 -19.17 -13.13 -6.33
CA GLU A 133 -18.27 -12.04 -5.95
C GLU A 133 -18.31 -11.78 -4.46
N PHE A 134 -17.15 -11.69 -3.82
CA PHE A 134 -16.99 -11.15 -2.46
C PHE A 134 -16.55 -9.70 -2.54
N VAL A 135 -17.18 -8.84 -1.73
CA VAL A 135 -16.96 -7.39 -1.74
C VAL A 135 -16.90 -6.83 -0.32
N THR A 136 -16.22 -5.71 -0.16
CA THR A 136 -16.17 -4.92 1.08
C THR A 136 -17.05 -3.66 0.96
N PRO A 137 -17.27 -2.92 2.07
CA PRO A 137 -17.86 -1.60 2.01
C PRO A 137 -17.05 -0.64 1.11
N PRO A 138 -17.71 0.37 0.52
CA PRO A 138 -17.02 1.38 -0.25
C PRO A 138 -15.86 2.04 0.52
N GLY A 139 -14.65 1.91 0.00
CA GLY A 139 -13.44 2.53 0.54
C GLY A 139 -12.81 1.78 1.73
N GLU A 140 -13.31 0.58 2.03
CA GLU A 140 -12.78 -0.27 3.09
C GLU A 140 -12.12 -1.50 2.49
N SER A 141 -10.96 -1.88 3.02
CA SER A 141 -10.20 -3.07 2.62
C SER A 141 -10.05 -4.03 3.79
N SER A 142 -10.14 -5.32 3.54
CA SER A 142 -10.24 -6.33 4.61
C SER A 142 -9.64 -7.66 4.21
N TYR A 143 -9.47 -8.56 5.18
CA TYR A 143 -9.07 -9.94 4.94
C TYR A 143 -10.32 -10.83 4.93
N PHE A 144 -10.47 -11.67 3.90
CA PHE A 144 -11.58 -12.62 3.86
C PHE A 144 -11.25 -13.90 4.64
N LEU A 145 -10.07 -14.48 4.41
CA LEU A 145 -9.53 -15.58 5.19
C LEU A 145 -8.30 -15.16 5.97
N TRP A 146 -8.28 -15.52 7.25
CA TRP A 146 -7.10 -15.43 8.12
C TRP A 146 -6.96 -16.73 8.93
N ILE A 147 -6.23 -17.70 8.39
CA ILE A 147 -6.05 -19.04 8.97
C ILE A 147 -4.60 -19.17 9.44
N ARG A 148 -4.40 -19.46 10.74
CA ARG A 148 -3.07 -19.55 11.35
C ARG A 148 -2.46 -20.95 11.39
N ASP A 149 -3.29 -21.99 11.39
CA ASP A 149 -2.89 -23.40 11.40
C ASP A 149 -4.02 -24.28 10.87
N GLY A 150 -3.74 -25.56 10.64
CA GLY A 150 -4.73 -26.53 10.17
C GLY A 150 -4.25 -27.32 8.95
N SER A 151 -5.16 -27.85 8.14
CA SER A 151 -4.86 -28.60 6.91
C SER A 151 -6.08 -28.65 6.00
N ASP A 152 -5.86 -28.96 4.73
CA ASP A 152 -6.94 -29.25 3.78
C ASP A 152 -7.90 -28.06 3.60
N ILE A 153 -7.40 -26.96 3.02
CA ILE A 153 -8.18 -25.73 2.79
C ILE A 153 -8.47 -25.57 1.30
N LEU A 154 -9.74 -25.30 0.99
CA LEU A 154 -10.24 -25.09 -0.37
C LEU A 154 -10.78 -23.66 -0.59
N LEU A 155 -10.30 -23.00 -1.65
CA LEU A 155 -10.96 -21.85 -2.29
C LEU A 155 -11.24 -22.18 -3.75
N GLU A 156 -12.47 -21.95 -4.23
CA GLU A 156 -12.80 -22.31 -5.60
C GLU A 156 -13.90 -21.49 -6.28
N ASN A 157 -13.69 -21.18 -7.56
CA ASN A 157 -14.69 -20.66 -8.51
C ASN A 157 -15.40 -19.39 -7.99
N LEU A 158 -14.62 -18.38 -7.64
CA LEU A 158 -15.10 -17.14 -7.04
C LEU A 158 -14.19 -15.96 -7.40
N THR A 159 -14.72 -14.76 -7.24
CA THR A 159 -13.99 -13.51 -7.42
C THR A 159 -13.98 -12.70 -6.13
N PHE A 160 -12.80 -12.25 -5.72
CA PHE A 160 -12.63 -11.15 -4.79
C PHE A 160 -12.68 -9.86 -5.60
N GLN A 161 -13.81 -9.16 -5.53
CA GLN A 161 -14.10 -8.01 -6.36
C GLN A 161 -13.68 -6.74 -5.62
N GLN A 162 -12.48 -6.28 -5.93
CA GLN A 162 -11.97 -4.98 -5.53
C GLN A 162 -12.66 -3.91 -6.38
N ARG A 163 -12.73 -2.68 -5.90
CA ARG A 163 -13.48 -1.64 -6.59
C ARG A 163 -12.62 -1.05 -7.72
N MET A 164 -13.24 -0.56 -8.79
CA MET A 164 -12.53 0.24 -9.81
C MET A 164 -12.19 1.65 -9.31
N ARG A 165 -12.66 2.03 -8.11
CA ARG A 165 -12.31 3.29 -7.48
C ARG A 165 -11.02 3.12 -6.69
N ARG A 166 -10.14 4.13 -6.76
CA ARG A 166 -8.84 4.17 -6.09
C ARG A 166 -8.93 4.49 -4.59
N ASP A 167 -10.08 4.24 -3.96
CA ASP A 167 -10.40 4.66 -2.59
C ASP A 167 -10.38 3.50 -1.57
N GLY A 168 -10.03 2.29 -2.01
CA GLY A 168 -9.97 1.05 -1.22
C GLY A 168 -10.84 -0.05 -1.81
N GLY A 169 -10.93 -1.19 -1.13
CA GLY A 169 -11.66 -2.37 -1.60
C GLY A 169 -10.80 -3.61 -1.77
N ASP A 170 -9.51 -3.54 -1.45
CA ASP A 170 -8.59 -4.66 -1.57
C ASP A 170 -8.96 -5.76 -0.57
N ILE A 171 -8.87 -7.02 -1.03
CA ILE A 171 -9.27 -8.18 -0.25
C ILE A 171 -8.09 -9.14 -0.13
N GLY A 172 -7.62 -9.35 1.10
CA GLY A 172 -6.51 -10.25 1.38
C GLY A 172 -6.91 -11.63 1.86
N ASN A 173 -6.04 -12.62 1.65
CA ASN A 173 -6.21 -13.98 2.15
C ASN A 173 -4.92 -14.53 2.76
N VAL A 174 -4.89 -14.70 4.07
CA VAL A 174 -3.77 -15.30 4.82
C VAL A 174 -4.09 -16.76 5.13
N ILE A 175 -3.35 -17.70 4.54
CA ILE A 175 -3.61 -19.13 4.68
C ILE A 175 -2.33 -19.84 5.10
N ARG A 176 -2.14 -19.99 6.41
CA ARG A 176 -1.06 -20.78 7.01
C ARG A 176 -1.60 -22.12 7.48
N ILE A 177 -1.20 -23.21 6.83
CA ILE A 177 -1.62 -24.57 7.15
C ILE A 177 -0.42 -25.53 7.12
N ARG A 178 -0.62 -26.78 7.54
CA ARG A 178 0.40 -27.82 7.47
C ARG A 178 0.55 -28.38 6.07
N ASP A 179 -0.57 -28.80 5.48
CA ASP A 179 -0.66 -29.51 4.19
C ASP A 179 -2.04 -29.30 3.55
N GLY A 180 -2.20 -29.66 2.28
CA GLY A 180 -3.50 -29.82 1.61
C GLY A 180 -4.11 -28.52 1.10
N LEU A 181 -3.30 -27.56 0.64
CA LEU A 181 -3.84 -26.32 0.06
C LEU A 181 -4.40 -26.57 -1.34
N GLN A 182 -5.65 -26.18 -1.59
CA GLN A 182 -6.30 -26.26 -2.89
C GLN A 182 -6.96 -24.91 -3.25
N ILE A 183 -6.45 -24.22 -4.26
CA ILE A 183 -7.06 -22.98 -4.79
C ILE A 183 -7.28 -23.17 -6.29
N HIS A 184 -8.52 -22.99 -6.74
CA HIS A 184 -8.93 -23.33 -8.12
C HIS A 184 -9.84 -22.26 -8.70
N ASP A 185 -9.48 -21.65 -9.83
CA ASP A 185 -10.36 -20.71 -10.55
C ASP A 185 -10.80 -19.52 -9.68
N VAL A 186 -9.82 -18.81 -9.13
CA VAL A 186 -10.02 -17.65 -8.25
C VAL A 186 -9.51 -16.39 -8.94
N GLU A 187 -10.24 -15.30 -8.82
CA GLU A 187 -9.86 -14.01 -9.40
C GLU A 187 -9.85 -12.90 -8.36
N PHE A 188 -8.83 -12.04 -8.40
CA PHE A 188 -8.81 -10.75 -7.75
C PHE A 188 -9.01 -9.70 -8.84
N ALA A 189 -10.23 -9.16 -8.91
CA ALA A 189 -10.63 -8.19 -9.92
C ALA A 189 -10.67 -6.79 -9.33
N GLY A 190 -10.56 -5.75 -10.16
CA GLY A 190 -10.66 -4.36 -9.73
C GLY A 190 -9.31 -3.64 -9.66
N PHE A 191 -9.34 -2.43 -9.09
CA PHE A 191 -8.14 -1.60 -8.94
C PHE A 191 -7.39 -2.02 -7.66
N ASN A 192 -6.08 -2.27 -7.77
CA ASN A 192 -5.24 -2.57 -6.60
C ASN A 192 -4.70 -1.26 -6.01
N THR A 193 -5.03 -0.99 -4.75
CA THR A 193 -4.67 0.27 -4.11
C THR A 193 -3.27 0.21 -3.47
N SER A 194 -2.92 1.23 -2.69
CA SER A 194 -1.63 1.36 -2.02
C SER A 194 -1.81 1.98 -0.63
N GLY A 195 -0.84 1.77 0.27
CA GLY A 195 -0.91 2.33 1.63
C GLY A 195 -1.94 1.62 2.50
N ASP A 196 -2.63 2.33 3.40
CA ASP A 196 -3.49 1.70 4.41
C ASP A 196 -4.66 0.84 3.87
N THR A 197 -5.01 1.03 2.60
CA THR A 197 -6.10 0.30 1.93
C THR A 197 -5.62 -0.89 1.11
N ASP A 198 -4.32 -1.13 0.94
CA ASP A 198 -3.88 -2.30 0.19
C ASP A 198 -3.92 -3.57 1.04
N ARG A 199 -4.06 -4.73 0.40
CA ARG A 199 -4.00 -6.02 1.08
C ARG A 199 -3.32 -7.02 0.18
N TRP A 200 -2.42 -7.83 0.75
CA TRP A 200 -1.87 -8.97 0.01
C TRP A 200 -2.99 -9.91 -0.42
N ALA A 201 -3.26 -9.95 -1.73
CA ALA A 201 -4.36 -10.74 -2.29
C ALA A 201 -4.31 -12.21 -1.82
N LEU A 202 -3.13 -12.83 -1.89
CA LEU A 202 -2.94 -14.22 -1.47
C LEU A 202 -1.59 -14.47 -0.78
N LEU A 203 -1.64 -15.00 0.45
CA LEU A 203 -0.49 -15.37 1.28
C LEU A 203 -0.58 -16.83 1.76
N PRO A 204 -0.28 -17.81 0.89
CA PRO A 204 -0.32 -19.21 1.26
C PRO A 204 1.01 -19.66 1.89
N LYS A 205 0.92 -20.53 2.90
CA LYS A 205 2.10 -21.08 3.60
C LYS A 205 1.82 -22.50 4.09
N LEU A 206 2.66 -23.44 3.66
CA LEU A 206 2.70 -24.80 4.19
C LEU A 206 3.81 -24.93 5.23
N THR A 207 3.47 -25.38 6.43
CA THR A 207 4.39 -25.52 7.56
C THR A 207 4.98 -26.92 7.70
N ASP A 208 4.37 -27.93 7.07
CA ASP A 208 4.97 -29.27 6.96
C ASP A 208 5.98 -29.29 5.78
N PRO A 209 7.24 -29.73 5.98
CA PRO A 209 8.19 -29.93 4.89
C PRO A 209 7.74 -30.87 3.79
N ASP A 210 6.88 -31.85 4.11
CA ASP A 210 6.33 -32.80 3.14
C ASP A 210 4.95 -32.35 2.62
N GLY A 211 4.45 -31.20 3.07
CA GLY A 211 3.16 -30.67 2.68
C GLY A 211 3.13 -30.20 1.22
N GLU A 212 2.02 -30.44 0.54
CA GLU A 212 1.77 -30.06 -0.85
C GLU A 212 0.58 -29.10 -0.97
N GLY A 213 0.71 -28.16 -1.91
CA GLY A 213 -0.32 -27.18 -2.22
C GLY A 213 -0.41 -26.94 -3.72
N LEU A 214 -1.64 -26.76 -4.21
CA LEU A 214 -1.92 -26.40 -5.59
C LEU A 214 -2.74 -25.10 -5.64
N VAL A 215 -2.22 -24.13 -6.37
CA VAL A 215 -2.93 -22.93 -6.80
C VAL A 215 -3.04 -23.00 -8.31
N THR A 216 -4.26 -23.08 -8.85
CA THR A 216 -4.44 -23.20 -10.29
C THR A 216 -5.50 -22.27 -10.84
N ASN A 217 -5.23 -21.69 -12.01
CA ASN A 217 -6.09 -20.71 -12.65
C ASN A 217 -6.41 -19.52 -11.73
N LEU A 218 -5.37 -18.98 -11.08
CA LEU A 218 -5.45 -17.72 -10.35
C LEU A 218 -5.29 -16.57 -11.32
N VAL A 219 -6.24 -15.63 -11.30
CA VAL A 219 -6.20 -14.40 -12.09
C VAL A 219 -6.07 -13.20 -11.15
N HIS A 220 -5.05 -12.37 -11.38
CA HIS A 220 -4.92 -11.10 -10.70
C HIS A 220 -4.41 -10.09 -11.70
N THR A 221 -5.30 -9.23 -12.16
CA THR A 221 -4.98 -8.21 -13.14
C THR A 221 -5.19 -6.83 -12.54
N GLY A 222 -4.30 -5.89 -12.86
CA GLY A 222 -4.51 -4.47 -12.59
C GLY A 222 -5.78 -3.92 -13.28
N PRO A 223 -5.98 -2.59 -13.21
CA PRO A 223 -4.98 -1.57 -12.91
C PRO A 223 -4.51 -1.53 -11.45
N SER A 224 -3.33 -0.95 -11.23
CA SER A 224 -2.77 -0.75 -9.89
C SER A 224 -2.20 0.66 -9.69
N ASP A 225 -2.11 1.08 -8.42
CA ASP A 225 -1.31 2.24 -8.02
C ASP A 225 0.09 1.79 -7.57
N PHE A 226 1.12 2.06 -8.37
CA PHE A 226 2.51 1.67 -8.15
C PHE A 226 3.22 2.64 -7.19
N LYS A 227 3.76 2.12 -6.08
CA LYS A 227 4.61 2.86 -5.13
C LYS A 227 6.00 2.21 -5.01
N PRO A 228 6.96 2.92 -4.39
CA PRO A 228 8.28 2.35 -4.13
C PRO A 228 8.24 1.01 -3.36
N HIS A 229 9.33 0.27 -3.48
CA HIS A 229 9.56 -1.01 -2.80
C HIS A 229 9.11 -1.01 -1.33
N GLY A 230 8.35 -2.04 -0.94
CA GLY A 230 7.88 -2.22 0.45
C GLY A 230 6.69 -1.36 0.87
N VAL A 231 6.09 -0.60 -0.05
CA VAL A 231 4.91 0.24 0.22
C VAL A 231 3.59 -0.40 -0.24
N ASN A 232 3.61 -1.17 -1.33
CA ASN A 232 2.44 -1.89 -1.84
C ASN A 232 2.47 -3.37 -1.44
N ASP A 233 1.33 -3.87 -0.97
CA ASP A 233 1.12 -5.29 -0.74
C ASP A 233 1.07 -6.08 -2.07
N GLY A 234 0.33 -5.61 -3.09
CA GLY A 234 0.31 -6.25 -4.41
C GLY A 234 -0.38 -7.62 -4.46
N ALA A 235 -0.07 -8.43 -5.48
CA ALA A 235 -0.74 -9.70 -5.75
C ALA A 235 -0.39 -10.85 -4.77
N GLY A 236 0.52 -10.62 -3.81
CA GLY A 236 0.82 -11.54 -2.72
C GLY A 236 2.14 -12.31 -2.87
N GLY A 237 2.27 -13.40 -2.12
CA GLY A 237 3.53 -14.14 -2.05
C GLY A 237 3.59 -15.26 -1.02
N VAL A 238 4.72 -15.96 -0.99
CA VAL A 238 5.04 -17.05 -0.06
C VAL A 238 6.30 -16.67 0.69
N PHE A 239 6.19 -16.55 2.02
CA PHE A 239 7.22 -15.95 2.88
C PHE A 239 7.72 -16.90 3.98
N HIS A 240 8.57 -16.36 4.88
CA HIS A 240 9.21 -17.04 6.01
C HIS A 240 8.29 -18.03 6.73
N GLY A 241 8.78 -19.24 6.97
CA GLY A 241 8.03 -20.31 7.64
C GLY A 241 7.26 -21.23 6.68
N HIS A 242 7.30 -20.99 5.37
CA HIS A 242 6.95 -22.02 4.38
C HIS A 242 8.07 -23.06 4.29
N ARG A 243 7.69 -24.34 4.39
CA ARG A 243 8.60 -25.50 4.39
C ARG A 243 8.25 -26.54 3.31
N GLY A 244 6.97 -26.65 2.93
CA GLY A 244 6.48 -27.62 1.94
C GLY A 244 6.71 -27.19 0.49
N THR A 245 5.88 -27.71 -0.42
CA THR A 245 5.88 -27.35 -1.85
C THR A 245 4.52 -26.79 -2.27
N ILE A 246 4.50 -25.58 -2.83
CA ILE A 246 3.31 -25.01 -3.48
C ILE A 246 3.56 -24.92 -4.98
N THR A 247 2.63 -25.40 -5.80
CA THR A 247 2.67 -25.25 -7.26
C THR A 247 1.59 -24.28 -7.72
N PHE A 248 1.98 -23.23 -8.41
CA PHE A 248 1.11 -22.33 -9.18
C PHE A 248 1.03 -22.83 -10.62
N ARG A 249 -0.17 -23.09 -11.13
CA ARG A 249 -0.38 -23.63 -12.47
C ARG A 249 -1.46 -22.87 -13.23
N ASP A 250 -1.21 -22.54 -14.49
CA ASP A 250 -2.19 -21.85 -15.35
C ASP A 250 -2.60 -20.47 -14.80
N CYS A 251 -1.71 -19.79 -14.07
CA CYS A 251 -2.03 -18.50 -13.43
C CYS A 251 -1.68 -17.31 -14.35
N HIS A 252 -2.45 -16.22 -14.23
CA HIS A 252 -2.24 -14.97 -14.96
C HIS A 252 -2.16 -13.81 -13.97
N ILE A 253 -0.96 -13.26 -13.80
CA ILE A 253 -0.70 -12.11 -12.92
C ILE A 253 -0.12 -10.98 -13.75
N GLU A 254 -0.86 -9.88 -13.85
CA GLU A 254 -0.50 -8.78 -14.73
C GLU A 254 -0.83 -7.40 -14.13
N ASN A 255 0.03 -6.41 -14.39
CA ASN A 255 -0.12 -5.05 -13.90
C ASN A 255 -0.27 -4.98 -12.37
N ALA A 256 0.35 -5.90 -11.62
CA ALA A 256 0.35 -5.91 -10.17
C ALA A 256 1.45 -4.98 -9.61
N ALA A 257 1.07 -4.07 -8.70
CA ALA A 257 2.01 -3.26 -7.93
C ALA A 257 2.69 -4.08 -6.82
N GLY A 258 3.68 -3.49 -6.14
CA GLY A 258 4.36 -4.11 -5.00
C GLY A 258 5.67 -4.78 -5.36
N ASP A 259 6.01 -5.84 -4.64
CA ASP A 259 7.33 -6.43 -4.70
C ASP A 259 7.49 -7.53 -5.77
N GLY A 260 6.76 -7.39 -6.87
CA GLY A 260 6.64 -8.39 -7.94
C GLY A 260 5.21 -8.81 -8.22
N GLY A 261 5.03 -9.61 -9.27
CA GLY A 261 3.75 -10.31 -9.50
C GLY A 261 3.44 -11.25 -8.33
N LEU A 262 4.41 -12.03 -7.89
CA LEU A 262 4.35 -12.78 -6.64
C LEU A 262 5.74 -12.78 -5.99
N TYR A 263 5.77 -12.59 -4.67
CA TYR A 263 7.01 -12.65 -3.90
C TYR A 263 7.19 -14.03 -3.27
N THR A 264 7.99 -14.92 -3.89
CA THR A 264 8.10 -16.33 -3.46
C THR A 264 9.55 -16.82 -3.34
N GLY A 265 10.50 -15.93 -3.07
CA GLY A 265 11.91 -16.32 -2.88
C GLY A 265 12.29 -16.61 -1.44
N LYS A 266 11.62 -15.96 -0.48
CA LYS A 266 12.07 -15.90 0.91
C LYS A 266 11.42 -16.99 1.79
N HIS A 267 11.80 -18.25 1.60
CA HIS A 267 11.41 -19.37 2.47
C HIS A 267 12.30 -20.63 2.33
N GLU A 268 12.12 -21.61 3.23
CA GLU A 268 12.82 -22.91 3.20
C GLU A 268 12.26 -23.87 2.15
N GLY A 269 10.93 -23.86 1.93
CA GLY A 269 10.22 -24.75 1.01
C GLY A 269 10.47 -24.49 -0.49
N ALA A 270 9.61 -24.99 -1.36
CA ALA A 270 9.68 -24.78 -2.81
C ALA A 270 8.37 -24.19 -3.37
N VAL A 271 8.48 -23.23 -4.28
CA VAL A 271 7.31 -22.63 -4.94
C VAL A 271 7.48 -22.67 -6.45
N ASN A 272 6.73 -23.56 -7.10
CA ASN A 272 6.90 -23.88 -8.51
C ASN A 272 5.83 -23.23 -9.38
N PHE A 273 6.18 -22.92 -10.63
CA PHE A 273 5.30 -22.27 -11.60
C PHE A 273 5.24 -23.07 -12.89
N GLU A 274 4.03 -23.36 -13.36
CA GLU A 274 3.78 -24.19 -14.55
C GLU A 274 2.75 -23.52 -15.45
N ASN A 275 3.11 -23.25 -16.71
CA ASN A 275 2.19 -22.67 -17.69
C ASN A 275 1.53 -21.35 -17.24
N CYS A 276 2.31 -20.45 -16.64
CA CYS A 276 1.82 -19.16 -16.14
C CYS A 276 2.16 -18.00 -17.09
N LEU A 277 1.39 -16.91 -16.97
CA LEU A 277 1.67 -15.61 -17.56
C LEU A 277 1.93 -14.59 -16.45
N PHE A 278 3.11 -13.95 -16.50
CA PHE A 278 3.43 -12.79 -15.67
C PHE A 278 3.78 -11.61 -16.58
N LYS A 279 3.11 -10.46 -16.41
CA LYS A 279 3.30 -9.31 -17.30
C LYS A 279 3.22 -7.98 -16.56
N ASN A 280 4.19 -7.09 -16.79
CA ASN A 280 4.17 -5.70 -16.31
C ASN A 280 3.87 -5.56 -14.81
N ASN A 281 4.38 -6.50 -14.00
CA ASN A 281 4.32 -6.39 -12.55
C ASN A 281 5.54 -5.62 -12.05
N ASP A 282 5.39 -4.92 -10.93
CA ASP A 282 6.41 -4.02 -10.38
C ASP A 282 7.67 -4.76 -9.90
N MET A 283 8.80 -4.05 -9.81
CA MET A 283 10.12 -4.51 -9.35
C MET A 283 10.71 -5.69 -10.13
N ALA A 284 10.20 -6.89 -9.89
CA ALA A 284 10.55 -8.09 -10.62
C ALA A 284 9.24 -8.77 -11.03
N VAL A 285 9.01 -8.87 -12.35
CA VAL A 285 7.75 -9.39 -12.90
C VAL A 285 7.34 -10.72 -12.22
N MET A 286 8.34 -11.54 -11.87
CA MET A 286 8.20 -12.67 -10.94
C MET A 286 9.45 -12.85 -10.05
N ARG A 287 9.26 -13.00 -8.73
CA ARG A 287 10.34 -13.29 -7.74
C ARG A 287 10.28 -14.70 -7.18
N LEU A 288 11.31 -15.49 -7.41
CA LEU A 288 11.46 -16.84 -6.85
C LEU A 288 12.81 -16.97 -6.14
N GLY A 289 13.13 -18.15 -5.62
CA GLY A 289 14.44 -18.44 -5.00
C GLY A 289 14.92 -19.81 -5.45
N ALA A 290 16.21 -20.09 -5.36
CA ALA A 290 16.72 -21.40 -5.74
C ALA A 290 16.06 -22.54 -4.94
N GLY A 291 16.04 -23.73 -5.51
CA GLY A 291 15.21 -24.87 -5.10
C GLY A 291 13.77 -24.82 -5.62
N SER A 292 13.38 -23.75 -6.30
CA SER A 292 12.08 -23.58 -6.98
C SER A 292 12.26 -23.50 -8.50
N TYR A 293 11.22 -23.77 -9.28
CA TYR A 293 11.29 -23.62 -10.74
C TYR A 293 10.11 -22.88 -11.35
N ILE A 294 10.36 -22.31 -12.52
CA ILE A 294 9.34 -21.86 -13.47
C ILE A 294 9.50 -22.63 -14.78
N ARG A 295 8.41 -23.16 -15.32
CA ARG A 295 8.43 -23.88 -16.60
C ARG A 295 7.24 -23.60 -17.49
N ASP A 296 7.44 -23.76 -18.79
CA ASP A 296 6.40 -23.63 -19.82
C ASP A 296 5.65 -22.28 -19.75
N SER A 297 6.30 -21.23 -19.22
CA SER A 297 5.65 -19.98 -18.82
C SER A 297 6.14 -18.79 -19.65
N THR A 298 5.35 -17.72 -19.65
CA THR A 298 5.69 -16.46 -20.31
C THR A 298 5.85 -15.33 -19.29
N VAL A 299 6.96 -14.60 -19.38
CA VAL A 299 7.28 -13.44 -18.54
C VAL A 299 7.51 -12.23 -19.45
N VAL A 300 6.76 -11.15 -19.25
CA VAL A 300 6.75 -9.98 -20.14
C VAL A 300 7.00 -8.68 -19.37
N ILE A 301 7.94 -7.90 -19.88
CA ILE A 301 8.17 -6.50 -19.53
C ILE A 301 7.96 -5.69 -20.83
N ASP A 302 6.81 -5.04 -20.94
CA ASP A 302 6.39 -4.22 -22.08
C ASP A 302 5.54 -3.07 -21.52
N TRP A 303 6.19 -2.08 -20.92
CA TRP A 303 5.50 -0.95 -20.26
C TRP A 303 4.80 -0.01 -21.25
N ASP A 304 5.13 -0.09 -22.55
CA ASP A 304 4.36 0.56 -23.61
C ASP A 304 2.97 -0.09 -23.79
N ASP A 305 2.81 -1.34 -23.36
CA ASP A 305 1.58 -2.14 -23.34
C ASP A 305 1.04 -2.32 -21.90
N ALA A 306 1.37 -1.38 -21.00
CA ALA A 306 0.83 -1.36 -19.64
C ALA A 306 -0.64 -0.90 -19.61
N HIS A 307 -1.39 -1.33 -18.59
CA HIS A 307 -2.79 -0.92 -18.45
C HIS A 307 -2.88 0.62 -18.32
N PRO A 308 -3.72 1.30 -19.12
CA PRO A 308 -3.73 2.77 -19.18
C PRO A 308 -4.16 3.44 -17.87
N ASP A 309 -4.96 2.75 -17.05
CA ASP A 309 -5.40 3.25 -15.74
C ASP A 309 -4.40 3.02 -14.59
N ASN A 310 -3.25 2.39 -14.86
CA ASN A 310 -2.16 2.30 -13.89
C ASN A 310 -1.71 3.70 -13.45
N THR A 311 -1.40 3.86 -12.18
CA THR A 311 -0.84 5.11 -11.65
C THR A 311 0.45 4.89 -10.89
N GLY A 312 1.14 5.98 -10.59
CA GLY A 312 2.42 5.91 -9.91
C GLY A 312 3.54 5.45 -10.84
N ASP A 313 4.69 5.16 -10.24
CA ASP A 313 5.93 4.88 -10.94
C ASP A 313 6.45 3.50 -10.48
N PRO A 314 6.40 2.44 -11.31
CA PRO A 314 7.00 1.15 -10.96
C PRO A 314 8.51 1.30 -10.72
N GLY A 315 9.00 0.66 -9.66
CA GLY A 315 10.34 0.85 -9.11
C GLY A 315 11.44 -0.01 -9.73
N GLY A 316 11.11 -1.07 -10.48
CA GLY A 316 12.10 -1.95 -11.11
C GLY A 316 11.53 -2.80 -12.26
N VAL A 317 12.42 -3.22 -13.18
CA VAL A 317 12.05 -3.93 -14.42
C VAL A 317 12.81 -5.25 -14.62
N ASN A 318 13.09 -5.98 -13.53
CA ASN A 318 13.60 -7.35 -13.65
C ASN A 318 12.50 -8.28 -14.18
N GLY A 319 12.82 -9.25 -15.02
CA GLY A 319 11.85 -10.24 -15.49
C GLY A 319 11.67 -11.33 -14.44
N LEU A 320 12.74 -12.11 -14.26
CA LEU A 320 12.86 -13.13 -13.22
C LEU A 320 13.95 -12.74 -12.24
N TYR A 321 13.64 -12.76 -10.95
CA TYR A 321 14.59 -12.47 -9.89
C TYR A 321 14.64 -13.60 -8.87
N PHE A 322 15.76 -14.33 -8.85
CA PHE A 322 16.04 -15.35 -7.84
C PHE A 322 16.66 -14.69 -6.61
N SER A 323 16.02 -14.86 -5.45
CA SER A 323 16.60 -14.51 -4.15
C SER A 323 16.03 -15.41 -3.06
N SER A 324 16.83 -16.37 -2.59
CA SER A 324 16.54 -17.12 -1.36
C SER A 324 17.04 -16.44 -0.09
N GLY A 325 17.41 -15.16 -0.14
CA GLY A 325 17.72 -14.34 1.05
C GLY A 325 18.57 -15.08 2.10
N PRO A 326 18.09 -15.28 3.34
CA PRO A 326 18.86 -15.92 4.41
C PRO A 326 19.11 -17.43 4.24
N TRP A 327 18.48 -18.11 3.28
CA TRP A 327 18.52 -19.57 3.18
C TRP A 327 19.67 -20.13 2.34
N GLY A 328 20.32 -19.33 1.47
CA GLY A 328 21.49 -19.81 0.72
C GLY A 328 21.18 -21.02 -0.17
N LYS A 329 20.02 -21.01 -0.85
CA LYS A 329 19.49 -22.20 -1.53
C LYS A 329 20.16 -22.44 -2.89
N THR A 330 19.90 -23.61 -3.44
CA THR A 330 20.50 -24.10 -4.68
C THR A 330 19.50 -24.98 -5.43
N GLY A 331 19.71 -25.17 -6.74
CA GLY A 331 18.87 -25.96 -7.62
C GLY A 331 17.66 -25.22 -8.17
N GLY A 332 16.82 -25.93 -8.93
CA GLY A 332 15.66 -25.35 -9.60
C GLY A 332 16.04 -24.54 -10.83
N GLY A 333 15.19 -23.59 -11.24
CA GLY A 333 15.50 -22.68 -12.35
C GLY A 333 14.38 -22.45 -13.37
N VAL A 334 14.78 -22.19 -14.62
CA VAL A 334 13.90 -21.71 -15.70
C VAL A 334 13.93 -22.69 -16.86
N TYR A 335 12.78 -23.25 -17.22
CA TYR A 335 12.71 -24.36 -18.18
C TYR A 335 11.65 -24.11 -19.26
N ASN A 336 12.05 -24.11 -20.54
CA ASN A 336 11.11 -23.94 -21.66
C ASN A 336 10.21 -22.69 -21.53
N CYS A 337 10.80 -21.54 -21.15
CA CYS A 337 10.06 -20.29 -20.97
C CYS A 337 10.30 -19.31 -22.13
N ASP A 338 9.35 -18.38 -22.29
CA ASP A 338 9.51 -17.15 -23.08
C ASP A 338 9.67 -15.97 -22.11
N VAL A 339 10.83 -15.30 -22.13
CA VAL A 339 11.11 -14.11 -21.28
C VAL A 339 11.37 -12.92 -22.19
N ILE A 340 10.51 -11.92 -22.13
CA ILE A 340 10.44 -10.84 -23.12
C ILE A 340 10.55 -9.50 -22.40
N ALA A 341 11.63 -8.76 -22.65
CA ALA A 341 11.86 -7.42 -22.15
C ALA A 341 11.99 -6.44 -23.32
N ARG A 342 10.97 -5.59 -23.51
CA ARG A 342 10.86 -4.64 -24.64
C ARG A 342 11.08 -3.19 -24.22
N SER A 343 10.33 -2.74 -23.24
CA SER A 343 10.32 -1.36 -22.78
C SER A 343 10.29 -1.33 -21.26
N ALA A 344 11.11 -0.46 -20.68
CA ALA A 344 11.11 -0.15 -19.26
C ALA A 344 10.26 1.09 -19.00
N TYR A 345 9.69 1.18 -17.82
CA TYR A 345 9.14 2.44 -17.34
C TYR A 345 10.31 3.39 -17.03
N ARG A 346 10.57 4.39 -17.89
CA ARG A 346 11.71 5.33 -17.82
C ARG A 346 13.07 4.62 -17.85
N ASP A 347 14.16 5.36 -17.63
CA ASP A 347 15.54 4.84 -17.49
C ASP A 347 15.75 4.10 -16.14
N THR A 348 14.79 3.26 -15.74
CA THR A 348 14.81 2.58 -14.45
C THR A 348 15.90 1.50 -14.45
N PRO A 349 16.89 1.58 -13.54
CA PRO A 349 17.97 0.62 -13.50
C PRO A 349 17.44 -0.75 -13.08
N ALA A 350 17.73 -1.77 -13.89
CA ALA A 350 17.42 -3.14 -13.54
C ALA A 350 18.68 -4.00 -13.50
N MET A 351 18.60 -5.06 -12.71
CA MET A 351 19.74 -5.94 -12.42
C MET A 351 20.02 -6.94 -13.56
N GLY A 352 19.05 -7.22 -14.42
CA GLY A 352 19.11 -8.23 -15.47
C GLY A 352 17.71 -8.77 -15.78
N VAL A 353 17.46 -9.18 -17.02
CA VAL A 353 16.15 -9.75 -17.38
C VAL A 353 15.88 -11.04 -16.59
N ILE A 354 16.88 -11.91 -16.49
CA ILE A 354 16.96 -12.97 -15.48
C ILE A 354 18.13 -12.66 -14.55
N ALA A 355 17.85 -12.43 -13.27
CA ALA A 355 18.84 -12.12 -12.27
C ALA A 355 18.88 -13.19 -11.18
N ILE A 356 20.07 -13.73 -10.90
CA ILE A 356 20.32 -14.72 -9.84
C ILE A 356 21.14 -14.06 -8.74
N ASN A 357 20.49 -13.75 -7.61
CA ASN A 357 21.09 -13.00 -6.52
C ASN A 357 22.25 -13.77 -5.83
N ALA A 358 23.06 -13.04 -5.08
CA ALA A 358 24.16 -13.56 -4.27
C ALA A 358 23.75 -14.58 -3.18
N SER A 359 22.46 -14.63 -2.83
CA SER A 359 21.91 -15.64 -1.91
C SER A 359 21.62 -16.99 -2.56
N ASP A 360 21.70 -17.10 -3.90
CA ASP A 360 21.37 -18.34 -4.61
C ASP A 360 22.60 -18.96 -5.27
N GLY A 361 22.73 -20.28 -5.09
CA GLY A 361 23.76 -21.13 -5.66
C GLY A 361 23.46 -21.50 -7.11
N ASP A 362 23.47 -22.80 -7.41
CA ASP A 362 23.25 -23.32 -8.75
C ASP A 362 21.80 -23.09 -9.16
N VAL A 363 21.63 -22.63 -10.39
CA VAL A 363 20.34 -22.48 -11.05
C VAL A 363 20.52 -22.94 -12.49
N THR A 364 19.56 -23.69 -13.02
CA THR A 364 19.56 -24.13 -14.41
C THR A 364 18.63 -23.27 -15.26
N ILE A 365 19.10 -22.81 -16.41
CA ILE A 365 18.28 -22.17 -17.44
C ILE A 365 18.35 -23.07 -18.67
N GLU A 366 17.22 -23.69 -19.03
CA GLU A 366 17.14 -24.71 -20.06
C GLU A 366 16.04 -24.39 -21.08
N ASP A 367 16.32 -24.60 -22.37
CA ASP A 367 15.36 -24.48 -23.48
C ASP A 367 14.56 -23.17 -23.51
N THR A 368 15.13 -22.10 -22.96
CA THR A 368 14.44 -20.83 -22.71
C THR A 368 14.81 -19.79 -23.77
N ARG A 369 13.83 -19.00 -24.22
CA ARG A 369 14.02 -17.92 -25.19
C ARG A 369 13.90 -16.59 -24.47
N ILE A 370 14.94 -15.77 -24.59
CA ILE A 370 15.04 -14.46 -23.94
C ILE A 370 15.17 -13.38 -25.02
N ARG A 371 14.31 -12.38 -24.95
CA ARG A 371 14.45 -11.13 -25.72
C ARG A 371 14.73 -9.99 -24.76
N ASN A 372 15.79 -9.22 -25.01
CA ASN A 372 16.13 -8.04 -24.23
C ASN A 372 16.42 -6.84 -25.14
N ASP A 373 15.50 -5.89 -25.14
CA ASP A 373 15.60 -4.61 -25.84
C ASP A 373 15.81 -3.43 -24.87
N ILE A 374 15.89 -3.70 -23.55
CA ILE A 374 16.06 -2.68 -22.51
C ILE A 374 17.56 -2.45 -22.25
N ASP A 375 18.03 -1.25 -22.57
CA ASP A 375 19.41 -0.82 -22.33
C ASP A 375 19.78 -0.83 -20.84
N GLY A 376 21.08 -1.00 -20.56
CA GLY A 376 21.65 -0.90 -19.22
C GLY A 376 21.64 -2.20 -18.41
N GLN A 377 21.02 -3.27 -18.91
CA GLN A 377 20.97 -4.57 -18.22
C GLN A 377 21.28 -5.76 -19.15
N PRO A 378 21.93 -6.82 -18.64
CA PRO A 378 22.13 -8.06 -19.39
C PRO A 378 20.84 -8.90 -19.45
N ALA A 379 20.80 -9.86 -20.37
CA ALA A 379 19.71 -10.82 -20.45
C ALA A 379 19.74 -11.81 -19.27
N VAL A 380 20.94 -12.24 -18.87
CA VAL A 380 21.16 -13.06 -17.67
C VAL A 380 22.28 -12.44 -16.83
N PHE A 381 22.05 -12.24 -15.54
CA PHE A 381 23.09 -11.88 -14.58
C PHE A 381 23.05 -12.82 -13.36
N ALA A 382 24.07 -13.66 -13.22
CA ALA A 382 24.35 -14.36 -11.98
C ALA A 382 25.37 -13.59 -11.13
N TYR A 383 24.93 -13.06 -10.00
CA TYR A 383 25.76 -12.29 -9.05
C TYR A 383 26.74 -13.19 -8.31
N ALA A 384 27.84 -12.59 -7.85
CA ALA A 384 28.78 -13.23 -6.95
C ALA A 384 28.11 -13.78 -5.68
N PRO A 385 28.12 -15.10 -5.44
CA PRO A 385 27.56 -15.67 -4.22
C PRO A 385 28.24 -15.13 -2.96
N GLY A 386 27.43 -14.93 -1.92
CA GLY A 386 27.89 -14.40 -0.63
C GLY A 386 28.30 -12.93 -0.65
N GLU A 387 28.27 -12.24 -1.80
CA GLU A 387 28.57 -10.82 -1.93
C GLU A 387 27.30 -10.01 -2.20
N ARG A 388 26.52 -9.77 -1.14
CA ARG A 388 25.59 -8.64 -0.97
C ARG A 388 24.70 -8.91 0.25
N PHE A 389 24.66 -7.93 1.14
CA PHE A 389 23.83 -7.86 2.35
C PHE A 389 24.17 -8.91 3.43
N SER A 390 24.50 -8.46 4.64
CA SER A 390 24.89 -9.30 5.78
C SER A 390 23.80 -10.30 6.21
N SER A 391 22.56 -10.10 5.78
CA SER A 391 21.40 -10.96 6.05
C SER A 391 21.22 -12.12 5.06
N HIS A 392 22.03 -12.21 4.00
CA HIS A 392 21.93 -13.28 3.01
C HIS A 392 22.72 -14.52 3.42
N GLY A 393 22.08 -15.68 3.29
CA GLY A 393 22.74 -16.98 3.42
C GLY A 393 23.66 -17.19 2.23
N THR A 394 24.90 -17.62 2.49
CA THR A 394 25.82 -17.97 1.41
C THR A 394 25.57 -19.43 1.01
N PRO A 395 25.23 -19.71 -0.26
CA PRO A 395 25.08 -21.07 -0.75
C PRO A 395 26.42 -21.82 -0.72
N PRO A 396 26.42 -23.17 -0.67
CA PRO A 396 27.66 -23.97 -0.70
C PRO A 396 28.55 -23.62 -1.89
N GLU A 397 29.86 -23.40 -1.65
CA GLU A 397 30.80 -22.95 -2.69
C GLU A 397 30.93 -23.91 -3.88
N ASP A 398 30.78 -25.21 -3.62
CA ASP A 398 30.79 -26.27 -4.64
C ASP A 398 29.52 -26.32 -5.49
N GLN A 399 28.55 -25.44 -5.21
CA GLN A 399 27.26 -25.33 -5.88
C GLN A 399 27.03 -23.89 -6.36
N TRP A 400 28.09 -23.19 -6.76
CA TRP A 400 27.97 -21.84 -7.32
C TRP A 400 27.82 -21.83 -8.84
N GLY A 401 28.23 -22.90 -9.53
CA GLY A 401 28.19 -22.98 -10.99
C GLY A 401 26.77 -22.90 -11.55
N ILE A 402 26.61 -22.14 -12.64
CA ILE A 402 25.33 -21.99 -13.35
C ILE A 402 25.32 -22.88 -14.59
N THR A 403 24.17 -23.49 -14.90
CA THR A 403 23.97 -24.23 -16.15
C THR A 403 23.02 -23.44 -17.06
N ILE A 404 23.49 -23.12 -18.27
CA ILE A 404 22.72 -22.48 -19.33
C ILE A 404 22.78 -23.39 -20.55
N ASP A 405 21.66 -24.04 -20.88
CA ASP A 405 21.58 -25.12 -21.87
C ASP A 405 20.44 -24.89 -22.87
N GLY A 406 20.71 -24.92 -24.17
CA GLY A 406 19.65 -24.74 -25.17
C GLY A 406 18.99 -23.35 -25.16
N VAL A 407 19.63 -22.33 -24.56
CA VAL A 407 19.05 -21.00 -24.38
C VAL A 407 19.28 -20.12 -25.60
N SER A 408 18.23 -19.42 -26.02
CA SER A 408 18.31 -18.39 -27.06
C SER A 408 18.22 -16.99 -26.45
N VAL A 409 19.18 -16.11 -26.74
CA VAL A 409 19.19 -14.71 -26.30
C VAL A 409 19.19 -13.81 -27.53
N THR A 410 18.24 -12.90 -27.60
CA THR A 410 18.05 -11.95 -28.70
C THR A 410 17.77 -10.53 -28.21
N GLY A 411 17.98 -9.53 -29.05
CA GLY A 411 17.46 -8.17 -28.83
C GLY A 411 18.46 -7.06 -29.11
N SER A 412 18.00 -5.83 -28.89
CA SER A 412 18.74 -4.60 -29.20
C SER A 412 19.45 -3.96 -28.01
N ALA A 413 19.29 -4.50 -26.79
CA ALA A 413 19.83 -3.90 -25.58
C ALA A 413 21.35 -3.72 -25.60
N ARG A 414 21.82 -2.57 -25.08
CA ARG A 414 23.21 -2.29 -24.75
C ARG A 414 23.50 -2.68 -23.30
N SER A 415 24.39 -3.65 -23.10
CA SER A 415 24.93 -4.02 -21.79
C SER A 415 26.43 -3.79 -21.76
N GLU A 416 26.94 -3.19 -20.68
CA GLU A 416 28.38 -2.95 -20.50
C GLU A 416 29.17 -4.24 -20.26
N ARG A 417 28.51 -5.30 -19.78
CA ARG A 417 29.11 -6.59 -19.43
C ARG A 417 28.61 -7.73 -20.32
N GLY A 418 28.08 -7.43 -21.50
CA GLY A 418 27.56 -8.43 -22.43
C GLY A 418 26.16 -8.97 -22.09
N ALA A 419 25.69 -9.92 -22.90
CA ALA A 419 24.34 -10.47 -22.83
C ALA A 419 24.14 -11.44 -21.65
N ILE A 420 25.18 -12.22 -21.32
CA ILE A 420 25.20 -13.15 -20.17
C ILE A 420 26.38 -12.79 -19.28
N VAL A 421 26.12 -12.51 -18.00
CA VAL A 421 27.12 -12.14 -17.00
C VAL A 421 27.17 -13.20 -15.90
N LEU A 422 28.33 -13.82 -15.73
CA LEU A 422 28.60 -14.77 -14.65
C LEU A 422 29.73 -14.23 -13.77
N ASP A 423 29.39 -13.82 -12.55
CA ASP A 423 30.31 -13.20 -11.59
C ASP A 423 30.53 -14.15 -10.39
N LYS A 424 31.78 -14.57 -10.17
CA LYS A 424 32.19 -15.55 -9.14
C LYS A 424 31.38 -16.86 -9.20
N ARG A 425 31.13 -17.34 -10.41
CA ARG A 425 30.40 -18.58 -10.73
C ARG A 425 31.35 -19.59 -11.38
N PRO A 426 32.30 -20.19 -10.62
CA PRO A 426 33.23 -21.18 -11.16
C PRO A 426 32.49 -22.40 -11.72
N GLU A 427 33.13 -23.13 -12.62
CA GLU A 427 32.60 -24.39 -13.19
C GLU A 427 31.25 -24.25 -13.89
N SER A 428 30.84 -23.02 -14.25
CA SER A 428 29.61 -22.78 -14.99
C SER A 428 29.67 -23.33 -16.41
N VAL A 429 28.54 -23.79 -16.93
CA VAL A 429 28.41 -24.38 -18.26
C VAL A 429 27.44 -23.57 -19.09
N VAL A 430 27.89 -23.09 -20.24
CA VAL A 430 27.04 -22.53 -21.30
C VAL A 430 27.17 -23.44 -22.51
N ARG A 431 26.09 -24.12 -22.91
CA ARG A 431 26.14 -25.04 -24.04
C ARG A 431 24.87 -25.02 -24.86
N ASP A 432 25.00 -25.41 -26.12
CA ASP A 432 23.86 -25.57 -27.05
C ASP A 432 23.03 -24.27 -27.19
N CYS A 433 23.61 -23.12 -26.87
CA CYS A 433 22.93 -21.83 -26.85
C CYS A 433 23.04 -21.09 -28.19
N CYS A 434 22.19 -20.08 -28.37
CA CYS A 434 22.27 -19.11 -29.46
C CYS A 434 22.11 -17.69 -28.92
N ILE A 435 23.16 -16.88 -29.00
CA ILE A 435 23.19 -15.50 -28.50
C ILE A 435 23.35 -14.58 -29.70
N GLN A 436 22.37 -13.72 -29.96
CA GLN A 436 22.40 -12.73 -31.03
C GLN A 436 21.94 -11.37 -30.52
N MET A 437 22.88 -10.44 -30.36
CA MET A 437 22.59 -9.07 -29.91
C MET A 437 23.00 -8.06 -30.98
N GLU A 438 22.22 -6.98 -31.13
CA GLU A 438 22.59 -5.89 -32.06
C GLU A 438 23.80 -5.08 -31.56
N HIS A 439 24.05 -5.10 -30.24
CA HIS A 439 25.06 -4.32 -29.54
C HIS A 439 25.74 -5.14 -28.43
N GLY A 440 26.97 -4.74 -28.06
CA GLY A 440 27.68 -5.30 -26.90
C GLY A 440 28.36 -6.66 -27.13
N ASP A 441 28.80 -7.24 -26.02
CA ASP A 441 29.50 -8.53 -25.95
C ASP A 441 28.52 -9.69 -25.71
N GLY A 442 28.98 -10.93 -25.92
CA GLY A 442 28.18 -12.14 -25.76
C GLY A 442 28.11 -12.61 -24.31
N ILE A 443 29.12 -13.36 -23.88
CA ILE A 443 29.25 -13.91 -22.53
C ILE A 443 30.39 -13.20 -21.82
N TYR A 444 30.19 -12.83 -20.56
CA TYR A 444 31.21 -12.18 -19.73
C TYR A 444 31.40 -12.96 -18.43
N LEU A 445 32.64 -13.41 -18.22
CA LEU A 445 33.05 -14.19 -17.06
C LEU A 445 33.95 -13.33 -16.16
N GLU A 446 33.51 -13.10 -14.93
CA GLU A 446 34.28 -12.41 -13.89
C GLU A 446 34.51 -13.34 -12.70
N ASP A 447 35.75 -13.47 -12.26
CA ASP A 447 36.17 -14.34 -11.15
C ASP A 447 35.59 -15.77 -11.19
N SER A 448 35.37 -16.28 -12.40
CA SER A 448 34.69 -17.54 -12.70
C SER A 448 35.65 -18.48 -13.44
N PRO A 449 36.54 -19.19 -12.74
CA PRO A 449 37.45 -20.16 -13.34
C PRO A 449 36.74 -21.45 -13.75
N ASP A 450 37.38 -22.18 -14.65
CA ASP A 450 37.03 -23.56 -15.04
C ASP A 450 35.63 -23.72 -15.64
N CYS A 451 35.11 -22.66 -16.25
CA CYS A 451 33.85 -22.69 -16.99
C CYS A 451 33.96 -23.46 -18.32
N VAL A 452 32.84 -23.79 -18.92
CA VAL A 452 32.75 -24.41 -20.25
C VAL A 452 31.80 -23.60 -21.13
N VAL A 453 32.23 -23.27 -22.34
CA VAL A 453 31.37 -22.70 -23.39
C VAL A 453 31.48 -23.57 -24.64
N GLU A 454 30.45 -24.33 -24.96
CA GLU A 454 30.50 -25.28 -26.08
C GLU A 454 29.26 -25.29 -26.97
N ASN A 455 29.43 -25.67 -28.23
CA ASN A 455 28.35 -25.82 -29.23
C ASN A 455 27.39 -24.62 -29.34
N THR A 456 27.89 -23.43 -29.05
CA THR A 456 27.09 -22.21 -28.89
C THR A 456 27.33 -21.25 -30.04
N CYS A 457 26.26 -20.68 -30.61
CA CYS A 457 26.37 -19.54 -31.52
C CYS A 457 26.39 -18.24 -30.73
N ILE A 458 27.36 -17.35 -30.97
CA ILE A 458 27.50 -16.04 -30.34
C ILE A 458 27.70 -14.99 -31.42
N ASN A 459 26.60 -14.55 -32.02
CA ASN A 459 26.56 -13.56 -33.08
C ASN A 459 26.36 -12.15 -32.49
N VAL A 460 27.46 -11.53 -32.07
CA VAL A 460 27.48 -10.20 -31.45
C VAL A 460 28.54 -9.32 -32.13
N PRO A 461 28.38 -7.99 -32.12
CA PRO A 461 29.40 -7.08 -32.68
C PRO A 461 30.65 -6.96 -31.80
N GLY A 462 30.52 -7.24 -30.49
CA GLY A 462 31.60 -7.20 -29.51
C GLY A 462 32.39 -8.50 -29.36
N GLU A 463 32.98 -8.70 -28.18
CA GLU A 463 33.67 -9.95 -27.83
C GLU A 463 32.65 -11.06 -27.55
N ALA A 464 32.85 -12.25 -28.15
CA ALA A 464 31.93 -13.37 -27.96
C ALA A 464 32.00 -13.93 -26.53
N VAL A 465 33.20 -14.06 -25.97
CA VAL A 465 33.43 -14.47 -24.57
C VAL A 465 34.53 -13.62 -23.96
N GLY A 466 34.17 -12.73 -23.04
CA GLY A 466 35.07 -11.87 -22.29
C GLY A 466 35.50 -12.49 -20.96
N TYR A 467 36.73 -12.19 -20.53
CA TYR A 467 37.33 -12.78 -19.33
C TYR A 467 37.96 -11.72 -18.41
N VAL A 468 37.56 -11.76 -17.14
CA VAL A 468 38.23 -11.06 -16.05
C VAL A 468 38.54 -12.06 -14.94
N ARG A 469 39.83 -12.33 -14.70
CA ARG A 469 40.29 -13.31 -13.67
C ARG A 469 39.57 -14.67 -13.77
N SER A 470 39.21 -15.06 -14.99
CA SER A 470 38.37 -16.22 -15.30
C SER A 470 39.02 -17.11 -16.36
N SER A 471 38.54 -18.33 -16.50
CA SER A 471 38.92 -19.26 -17.55
C SER A 471 37.71 -20.04 -18.05
N ALA A 472 37.66 -20.30 -19.35
CA ALA A 472 36.69 -21.24 -19.91
C ALA A 472 37.33 -22.11 -20.98
N GLU A 473 36.90 -23.37 -21.04
CA GLU A 473 37.13 -24.21 -22.21
C GLU A 473 36.11 -23.86 -23.28
N THR A 474 36.58 -23.43 -24.46
CA THR A 474 35.71 -23.06 -25.59
C THR A 474 35.79 -24.11 -26.70
N ARG A 475 34.63 -24.58 -27.18
CA ARG A 475 34.55 -25.63 -28.22
C ARG A 475 33.40 -25.36 -29.19
N ASP A 476 33.60 -25.61 -30.48
CA ASP A 476 32.54 -25.60 -31.50
C ASP A 476 31.66 -24.32 -31.51
N LEU A 477 32.29 -23.15 -31.30
CA LEU A 477 31.62 -21.86 -31.34
C LEU A 477 31.30 -21.40 -32.77
N ARG A 478 30.13 -20.81 -32.95
CA ARG A 478 29.63 -20.23 -34.22
C ARG A 478 29.35 -18.74 -34.03
N TYR A 479 29.33 -17.94 -35.12
CA TYR A 479 29.28 -16.47 -35.02
C TYR A 479 28.37 -15.78 -36.04
N ASP A 480 27.65 -16.54 -36.87
CA ASP A 480 26.93 -16.01 -38.05
C ASP A 480 25.51 -16.58 -38.20
N GLU A 481 25.02 -17.33 -37.22
CA GLU A 481 23.66 -17.87 -37.23
C GLU A 481 22.64 -16.86 -36.68
N SER A 482 21.39 -17.04 -37.08
CA SER A 482 20.24 -16.33 -36.52
C SER A 482 19.64 -17.12 -35.37
N CYS A 483 19.34 -16.46 -34.26
CA CYS A 483 18.82 -17.11 -33.07
C CYS A 483 17.28 -17.14 -33.02
N PRO A 484 16.67 -18.21 -32.47
CA PRO A 484 15.23 -18.26 -32.23
C PRO A 484 14.76 -17.12 -31.32
N VAL A 485 13.70 -16.41 -31.70
CA VAL A 485 13.07 -15.38 -30.86
C VAL A 485 11.94 -15.97 -30.01
N PRO A 486 11.61 -15.36 -28.86
CA PRO A 486 10.46 -15.78 -28.05
C PRO A 486 9.15 -15.81 -28.84
N SER A 487 8.22 -16.68 -28.44
CA SER A 487 6.90 -16.69 -29.06
C SER A 487 6.05 -15.51 -28.58
N GLU A 488 5.33 -14.85 -29.48
CA GLU A 488 4.35 -13.81 -29.12
C GLU A 488 2.97 -14.42 -28.82
N ARG A 489 2.90 -15.68 -28.38
CA ARG A 489 1.62 -16.37 -28.15
C ARG A 489 0.75 -15.70 -27.07
N TRP A 490 1.38 -14.99 -26.14
CA TRP A 490 0.70 -14.16 -25.15
C TRP A 490 -0.06 -12.98 -25.78
N ARG A 491 0.30 -12.57 -27.00
CA ARG A 491 -0.40 -11.50 -27.73
C ARG A 491 -1.66 -11.94 -28.46
N ARG A 492 -1.94 -13.24 -28.55
CA ARG A 492 -3.03 -13.85 -29.38
C ARG A 492 -3.71 -12.91 -30.39
N SER A 493 -2.93 -12.61 -31.44
CA SER A 493 -3.25 -12.53 -32.87
C SER A 493 -4.44 -11.68 -33.35
N ASP A 494 -4.14 -10.47 -33.78
CA ASP A 494 -4.25 -10.12 -35.20
C ASP A 494 -3.06 -10.76 -35.96
N ASP A 495 -3.32 -11.34 -37.14
CA ASP A 495 -2.35 -11.89 -38.11
C ASP A 495 -1.62 -13.23 -37.80
N ALA A 496 -2.25 -14.35 -38.20
CA ALA A 496 -1.65 -15.32 -39.13
C ALA A 496 -2.59 -16.52 -39.37
N ASP A 497 -3.23 -16.55 -40.54
CA ASP A 497 -3.74 -17.76 -41.17
C ASP A 497 -2.79 -18.13 -42.32
N GLY A 498 -2.20 -19.34 -42.30
CA GLY A 498 -1.11 -19.66 -43.21
C GLY A 498 -0.49 -21.06 -43.14
N SER A 499 -1.33 -22.11 -43.21
CA SER A 499 -1.05 -23.41 -43.86
C SER A 499 0.24 -24.19 -43.51
N SER A 500 0.07 -25.32 -42.81
CA SER A 500 0.44 -26.63 -43.39
C SER A 500 -0.51 -27.75 -42.91
N ASP A 501 -0.91 -28.59 -43.86
CA ASP A 501 -1.93 -29.64 -43.83
C ASP A 501 -1.85 -30.66 -42.68
N ASP A 502 -3.00 -31.04 -42.09
CA ASP A 502 -3.67 -32.33 -42.41
C ASP A 502 -5.01 -32.52 -41.63
N SER A 503 -6.11 -32.57 -42.40
CA SER A 503 -7.37 -33.34 -42.23
C SER A 503 -8.25 -33.22 -40.95
N ASP A 504 -9.40 -32.53 -41.06
CA ASP A 504 -10.76 -33.13 -41.23
C ASP A 504 -11.93 -32.31 -40.59
N GLY A 505 -12.55 -31.45 -41.40
CA GLY A 505 -14.01 -31.33 -41.63
C GLY A 505 -15.00 -30.92 -40.52
N ARG A 506 -15.65 -29.74 -40.69
CA ARG A 506 -17.02 -29.61 -41.29
C ARG A 506 -17.62 -28.19 -41.24
N SER A 507 -18.00 -27.71 -42.44
CA SER A 507 -19.20 -26.94 -42.86
C SER A 507 -19.47 -25.50 -42.38
N SER A 508 -19.48 -24.62 -43.38
CA SER A 508 -19.95 -23.23 -43.49
C SER A 508 -21.47 -23.02 -43.43
N GLY A 509 -21.90 -21.82 -43.04
CA GLY A 509 -23.14 -21.13 -43.46
C GLY A 509 -22.76 -19.73 -44.00
N ALA A 510 -23.44 -19.28 -45.06
CA ALA A 510 -23.11 -18.09 -45.85
C ALA A 510 -23.84 -16.82 -45.38
N ASP A 511 -23.25 -15.63 -45.55
CA ASP A 511 -24.03 -14.39 -45.65
C ASP A 511 -23.45 -13.39 -46.67
N ASP A 512 -24.34 -12.56 -47.18
CA ASP A 512 -24.28 -11.60 -48.29
C ASP A 512 -23.29 -10.41 -48.07
N GLY A 513 -22.34 -10.24 -49.00
CA GLY A 513 -21.25 -9.25 -48.90
C GLY A 513 -21.59 -7.81 -49.28
N THR A 514 -22.81 -7.33 -49.08
CA THR A 514 -23.16 -5.91 -49.28
C THR A 514 -22.86 -5.12 -48.00
N SER A 515 -22.02 -4.08 -48.11
CA SER A 515 -21.58 -3.26 -46.96
C SER A 515 -22.45 -2.01 -46.79
N HIS A 516 -22.92 -1.80 -45.56
CA HIS A 516 -23.74 -0.72 -45.04
C HIS A 516 -22.93 0.18 -44.10
N HIS A 517 -23.38 1.42 -43.93
CA HIS A 517 -22.79 2.44 -43.08
C HIS A 517 -23.79 2.95 -42.05
N LEU A 518 -23.54 2.70 -40.77
CA LEU A 518 -24.35 3.21 -39.66
C LEU A 518 -23.60 4.34 -38.94
N LYS A 519 -24.24 5.49 -38.77
CA LYS A 519 -23.68 6.66 -38.10
C LYS A 519 -24.61 7.11 -36.98
N LEU A 520 -24.02 7.38 -35.81
CA LEU A 520 -24.70 7.73 -34.57
C LEU A 520 -24.12 9.03 -34.04
N HIS A 521 -24.95 10.05 -33.90
CA HIS A 521 -24.50 11.36 -33.42
C HIS A 521 -25.34 11.84 -32.24
N SER A 522 -24.66 12.36 -31.22
CA SER A 522 -25.30 13.04 -30.11
C SER A 522 -24.37 14.07 -29.49
N GLU A 523 -24.94 15.22 -29.11
CA GLU A 523 -24.26 16.26 -28.34
C GLU A 523 -24.36 16.00 -26.81
N GLU A 524 -25.05 14.93 -26.40
CA GLU A 524 -25.29 14.55 -25.01
C GLU A 524 -24.76 13.15 -24.69
N ALA A 525 -24.45 12.90 -23.43
CA ALA A 525 -24.01 11.60 -22.91
C ALA A 525 -25.05 10.50 -23.20
N SER A 526 -24.81 9.68 -24.22
CA SER A 526 -25.79 8.72 -24.73
C SER A 526 -25.14 7.34 -24.95
N PRO A 527 -25.27 6.39 -24.01
CA PRO A 527 -24.83 5.01 -24.23
C PRO A 527 -25.69 4.33 -25.29
N TYR A 528 -25.06 3.52 -26.13
CA TYR A 528 -25.74 2.71 -27.13
C TYR A 528 -25.09 1.34 -27.26
N SER A 529 -25.85 0.41 -27.82
CA SER A 529 -25.33 -0.88 -28.25
C SER A 529 -26.09 -1.37 -29.46
N PHE A 530 -25.43 -2.10 -30.35
CA PHE A 530 -26.12 -2.76 -31.45
C PHE A 530 -25.36 -3.98 -31.93
N SER A 531 -26.07 -4.88 -32.61
CA SER A 531 -25.51 -6.07 -33.22
C SER A 531 -25.95 -6.20 -34.66
N VAL A 532 -25.13 -6.83 -35.49
CA VAL A 532 -25.43 -7.10 -36.89
C VAL A 532 -25.24 -8.58 -37.22
N SER A 533 -25.84 -9.04 -38.32
CA SER A 533 -25.74 -10.45 -38.75
C SER A 533 -24.43 -10.78 -39.48
N GLY A 534 -23.79 -9.81 -40.11
CA GLY A 534 -22.54 -9.98 -40.85
C GLY A 534 -21.35 -9.26 -40.20
N ASP A 535 -20.25 -9.12 -40.93
CA ASP A 535 -19.04 -8.50 -40.40
C ASP A 535 -19.29 -7.04 -40.02
N LEU A 536 -18.73 -6.59 -38.90
CA LEU A 536 -18.89 -5.24 -38.34
C LEU A 536 -17.50 -4.68 -38.04
N GLU A 537 -17.24 -3.46 -38.46
CA GLU A 537 -16.02 -2.73 -38.19
C GLU A 537 -16.31 -1.25 -37.93
N PHE A 538 -15.41 -0.57 -37.24
CA PHE A 538 -15.46 0.89 -37.10
C PHE A 538 -15.21 1.57 -38.45
N ASP A 539 -15.85 2.71 -38.70
CA ASP A 539 -15.32 3.64 -39.69
C ASP A 539 -14.22 4.48 -39.02
N PRO A 540 -12.93 4.24 -39.34
CA PRO A 540 -11.81 4.83 -38.62
C PRO A 540 -11.72 6.35 -38.74
N ALA A 541 -12.55 6.98 -39.58
CA ALA A 541 -12.66 8.43 -39.66
C ALA A 541 -13.36 9.07 -38.45
N TYR A 542 -14.01 8.28 -37.60
CA TYR A 542 -14.88 8.78 -36.52
C TYR A 542 -14.53 8.28 -35.11
N GLY A 543 -13.58 7.36 -34.95
CA GLY A 543 -13.16 6.84 -33.62
C GLY A 543 -13.16 5.31 -33.56
N THR A 544 -12.52 4.74 -32.53
CA THR A 544 -12.50 3.29 -32.21
C THR A 544 -12.60 3.01 -30.71
N GLU A 545 -13.03 4.00 -29.93
CA GLU A 545 -13.12 4.01 -28.46
C GLU A 545 -14.26 3.14 -27.91
N ASP A 546 -15.23 2.80 -28.76
CA ASP A 546 -16.32 1.92 -28.40
C ASP A 546 -15.88 0.46 -28.38
N TYR A 547 -16.55 -0.35 -27.57
CA TYR A 547 -16.22 -1.75 -27.39
C TYR A 547 -16.89 -2.60 -28.47
N LEU A 548 -16.09 -3.11 -29.43
CA LEU A 548 -16.56 -4.04 -30.47
C LEU A 548 -16.13 -5.47 -30.13
N GLU A 549 -17.11 -6.35 -29.96
CA GLU A 549 -16.93 -7.78 -29.72
C GLU A 549 -17.66 -8.58 -30.81
N GLY A 550 -16.90 -9.10 -31.77
CA GLY A 550 -17.45 -9.80 -32.93
C GLY A 550 -18.33 -8.88 -33.78
N ASN A 551 -19.62 -9.19 -33.87
CA ASN A 551 -20.60 -8.49 -34.70
C ASN A 551 -21.47 -7.54 -33.85
N SER A 552 -21.01 -7.20 -32.65
CA SER A 552 -21.74 -6.36 -31.69
C SER A 552 -20.84 -5.24 -31.16
N VAL A 553 -21.45 -4.09 -30.93
CA VAL A 553 -20.79 -2.88 -30.42
C VAL A 553 -21.53 -2.41 -29.17
N ARG A 554 -20.77 -1.97 -28.17
CA ARG A 554 -21.25 -1.18 -27.03
C ARG A 554 -20.42 0.08 -26.92
N GLY A 555 -21.08 1.22 -27.06
CA GLY A 555 -20.43 2.51 -27.15
C GLY A 555 -21.07 3.56 -26.27
N PHE A 556 -20.41 4.71 -26.18
CA PHE A 556 -20.87 5.81 -25.36
C PHE A 556 -20.52 7.16 -26.00
N LEU A 557 -21.54 7.83 -26.57
CA LEU A 557 -21.39 9.18 -27.13
C LEU A 557 -21.27 10.20 -25.98
N VAL A 558 -20.17 10.96 -25.92
CA VAL A 558 -19.98 12.09 -24.99
C VAL A 558 -19.85 13.40 -25.77
N GLY A 559 -20.82 13.71 -26.64
CA GLY A 559 -20.75 14.85 -27.55
C GLY A 559 -19.85 14.57 -28.74
N GLY A 560 -20.39 13.93 -29.79
CA GLY A 560 -19.58 13.42 -30.89
C GLY A 560 -20.38 12.58 -31.89
N THR A 561 -19.68 11.98 -32.85
CA THR A 561 -20.28 11.08 -33.84
C THR A 561 -19.45 9.82 -33.95
N ASP A 562 -20.12 8.68 -33.87
CA ASP A 562 -19.51 7.38 -34.10
C ASP A 562 -20.07 6.80 -35.41
N ALA A 563 -19.25 6.07 -36.15
CA ALA A 563 -19.66 5.48 -37.42
C ALA A 563 -19.07 4.10 -37.62
N TYR A 564 -19.83 3.25 -38.31
CA TYR A 564 -19.59 1.83 -38.44
C TYR A 564 -19.82 1.36 -39.87
N ARG A 565 -18.98 0.45 -40.36
CA ARG A 565 -19.25 -0.31 -41.57
C ARG A 565 -19.66 -1.71 -41.20
N PHE A 566 -20.70 -2.22 -41.83
CA PHE A 566 -21.12 -3.59 -41.58
C PHE A 566 -21.69 -4.27 -42.80
N THR A 567 -21.74 -5.60 -42.79
CA THR A 567 -22.47 -6.40 -43.79
C THR A 567 -23.63 -7.12 -43.10
N GLY A 568 -24.63 -7.55 -43.88
CA GLY A 568 -25.85 -8.11 -43.31
C GLY A 568 -26.77 -7.05 -42.70
N ALA A 569 -27.65 -7.44 -41.78
CA ALA A 569 -28.67 -6.56 -41.20
C ALA A 569 -28.39 -6.26 -39.72
N VAL A 570 -28.86 -5.11 -39.23
CA VAL A 570 -28.87 -4.83 -37.80
C VAL A 570 -29.91 -5.76 -37.14
N THR A 571 -29.46 -6.59 -36.21
CA THR A 571 -30.27 -7.60 -35.54
C THR A 571 -30.74 -7.15 -34.17
N ASP A 572 -30.02 -6.22 -33.55
CA ASP A 572 -30.40 -5.59 -32.30
C ASP A 572 -29.82 -4.18 -32.24
N PHE A 573 -30.53 -3.26 -31.59
CA PHE A 573 -30.08 -1.88 -31.44
C PHE A 573 -30.73 -1.30 -30.19
N GLU A 574 -29.96 -0.78 -29.24
CA GLU A 574 -30.43 -0.11 -28.03
C GLU A 574 -29.67 1.21 -27.85
N VAL A 575 -30.37 2.24 -27.42
CA VAL A 575 -29.76 3.54 -27.14
C VAL A 575 -30.54 4.23 -26.02
N ASP A 576 -29.81 4.81 -25.07
CA ASP A 576 -30.39 5.62 -23.99
C ASP A 576 -29.90 7.06 -24.14
N GLY A 577 -30.79 7.96 -24.52
CA GLY A 577 -30.48 9.36 -24.82
C GLY A 577 -30.89 9.80 -26.23
N PRO A 578 -30.86 11.12 -26.51
CA PRO A 578 -31.23 11.65 -27.82
C PRO A 578 -30.10 11.42 -28.84
N VAL A 579 -30.22 10.39 -29.68
CA VAL A 579 -29.25 10.09 -30.74
C VAL A 579 -29.88 10.25 -32.12
N GLU A 580 -29.22 11.01 -33.00
CA GLU A 580 -29.53 11.04 -34.42
C GLU A 580 -28.87 9.84 -35.10
N ILE A 581 -29.67 9.04 -35.80
CA ILE A 581 -29.23 7.79 -36.41
C ILE A 581 -29.38 7.88 -37.94
N GLU A 582 -28.30 7.54 -38.64
CA GLU A 582 -28.25 7.56 -40.10
C GLU A 582 -27.71 6.23 -40.62
N LEU A 583 -28.48 5.56 -41.50
CA LEU A 583 -28.07 4.33 -42.18
C LEU A 583 -27.91 4.61 -43.68
N ASP A 584 -26.73 4.34 -44.22
CA ASP A 584 -26.33 4.59 -45.61
C ASP A 584 -26.63 6.02 -46.10
N GLY A 585 -26.46 7.00 -45.22
CA GLY A 585 -26.72 8.41 -45.53
C GLY A 585 -28.20 8.81 -45.48
N THR A 586 -29.06 7.97 -44.89
CA THR A 586 -30.49 8.26 -44.69
C THR A 586 -30.85 8.22 -43.20
N ALA A 587 -31.46 9.29 -42.69
CA ALA A 587 -31.91 9.33 -41.30
C ALA A 587 -33.00 8.29 -41.03
N VAL A 588 -32.82 7.51 -39.98
CA VAL A 588 -33.72 6.43 -39.55
C VAL A 588 -33.95 6.50 -38.04
N THR A 589 -35.01 5.86 -37.56
CA THR A 589 -35.26 5.67 -36.13
C THR A 589 -34.73 4.32 -35.63
N ALA A 590 -34.48 4.20 -34.32
CA ALA A 590 -34.02 2.94 -33.72
C ALA A 590 -35.01 1.78 -33.97
N ASP A 591 -36.32 2.05 -34.00
CA ASP A 591 -37.34 1.04 -34.30
C ASP A 591 -37.33 0.62 -35.78
N GLU A 592 -36.98 1.52 -36.70
CA GLU A 592 -36.82 1.20 -38.13
C GLU A 592 -35.60 0.31 -38.36
N LEU A 593 -34.48 0.58 -37.68
CA LEU A 593 -33.26 -0.26 -37.71
C LEU A 593 -33.52 -1.70 -37.24
N ARG A 594 -34.33 -1.88 -36.20
CA ARG A 594 -34.75 -3.20 -35.71
C ARG A 594 -35.73 -3.93 -36.63
N SER A 595 -36.40 -3.21 -37.53
CA SER A 595 -37.43 -3.77 -38.42
C SER A 595 -36.91 -4.24 -39.78
N MET A 596 -35.64 -3.98 -40.09
CA MET A 596 -35.00 -4.38 -41.36
C MET A 596 -34.43 -5.82 -41.35
N SER A 597 -34.56 -6.55 -40.24
CA SER A 597 -33.95 -7.87 -40.01
C SER A 597 -34.71 -9.07 -40.62
N ASP A 598 -35.64 -8.87 -41.57
CA ASP A 598 -36.53 -9.93 -42.08
C ASP A 598 -36.53 -10.00 -43.63
N PRO A 599 -35.93 -11.02 -44.27
CA PRO A 599 -35.97 -11.17 -45.72
C PRO A 599 -37.16 -12.04 -46.16
N ASP A 600 -38.38 -11.51 -46.14
CA ASP A 600 -39.43 -11.79 -47.16
C ASP A 600 -40.68 -10.93 -46.91
N ASP A 601 -40.85 -9.84 -47.67
CA ASP A 601 -42.05 -9.58 -48.48
C ASP A 601 -42.02 -8.14 -49.04
N GLY A 602 -41.79 -8.04 -50.36
CA GLY A 602 -42.67 -7.31 -51.27
C GLY A 602 -42.89 -5.79 -51.13
N ASP A 603 -42.43 -5.11 -52.19
CA ASP A 603 -43.08 -3.96 -52.85
C ASP A 603 -42.82 -2.54 -52.31
N GLY A 604 -42.03 -1.79 -53.09
CA GLY A 604 -42.61 -0.59 -53.66
C GLY A 604 -41.97 0.77 -53.32
N THR A 605 -41.44 1.39 -54.38
CA THR A 605 -41.59 2.82 -54.71
C THR A 605 -40.65 3.88 -54.11
N ASN A 606 -39.62 4.23 -54.90
CA ASN A 606 -39.37 5.55 -55.50
C ASN A 606 -39.81 6.83 -54.75
N SER A 607 -38.83 7.66 -54.34
CA SER A 607 -38.69 9.14 -54.47
C SER A 607 -37.93 9.68 -53.25
N GLY A 608 -36.92 10.56 -53.29
CA GLY A 608 -36.28 11.33 -54.35
C GLY A 608 -35.78 12.65 -53.74
N SER A 609 -34.56 13.09 -54.11
CA SER A 609 -34.07 14.49 -54.07
C SER A 609 -33.85 15.09 -52.67
N SER A 610 -32.85 15.91 -52.32
CA SER A 610 -31.93 16.85 -53.01
C SER A 610 -30.93 17.32 -51.94
N GLY A 611 -29.62 17.46 -52.22
CA GLY A 611 -28.99 18.73 -52.67
C GLY A 611 -28.49 19.52 -51.45
N GLY A 612 -27.19 19.74 -51.23
CA GLY A 612 -26.27 20.63 -51.95
C GLY A 612 -25.51 21.40 -50.86
N ASP A 613 -24.18 21.41 -50.81
CA ASP A 613 -23.23 22.29 -51.51
C ASP A 613 -22.55 23.28 -50.54
N GLY A 614 -21.22 23.23 -50.51
CA GLY A 614 -20.29 24.35 -50.31
C GLY A 614 -19.98 24.79 -48.87
N ASP A 615 -18.88 25.47 -48.57
CA ASP A 615 -17.65 25.81 -49.29
C ASP A 615 -16.69 26.43 -48.23
N ALA A 616 -15.42 26.42 -48.60
CA ALA A 616 -14.16 26.91 -48.04
C ALA A 616 -14.08 28.10 -47.05
N SER A 617 -12.83 28.23 -46.55
CA SER A 617 -12.04 29.46 -46.27
C SER A 617 -12.20 30.08 -44.88
N ASP A 618 -11.23 30.72 -44.23
CA ASP A 618 -9.76 30.92 -44.34
C ASP A 618 -9.42 31.83 -43.12
N ASP A 619 -8.12 32.07 -42.91
CA ASP A 619 -7.53 33.28 -42.34
C ASP A 619 -7.28 33.48 -40.82
N SER A 620 -5.98 33.34 -40.50
CA SER A 620 -5.07 34.43 -40.13
C SER A 620 -4.95 34.92 -38.66
N ALA A 621 -3.87 34.44 -38.04
CA ALA A 621 -2.70 35.14 -37.45
C ALA A 621 -2.78 36.61 -36.94
N SER A 622 -2.19 36.81 -35.76
CA SER A 622 -1.16 37.83 -35.36
C SER A 622 -1.24 38.05 -33.83
N GLY A 623 -0.18 38.28 -33.06
CA GLY A 623 1.24 38.49 -33.26
C GLY A 623 1.83 39.06 -31.95
N ASP A 624 3.08 38.69 -31.65
CA ASP A 624 4.18 39.42 -30.98
C ASP A 624 3.90 40.15 -29.62
N ASP A 625 4.83 40.33 -28.67
CA ASP A 625 6.29 40.34 -28.71
C ASP A 625 6.89 40.26 -27.28
N SER A 626 8.10 39.73 -27.27
CA SER A 626 9.21 39.58 -26.31
C SER A 626 9.44 40.62 -25.19
N SER A 627 10.03 40.15 -24.07
CA SER A 627 11.30 40.73 -23.58
C SER A 627 12.06 39.80 -22.60
N ASP A 628 13.34 39.60 -22.92
CA ASP A 628 14.41 38.85 -22.25
C ASP A 628 15.15 39.69 -21.19
N GLY A 629 15.90 39.03 -20.30
CA GLY A 629 16.90 39.66 -19.43
C GLY A 629 17.33 38.82 -18.21
N GLY A 630 18.30 37.91 -18.40
CA GLY A 630 18.89 37.10 -17.33
C GLY A 630 20.02 37.74 -16.52
N SER A 631 20.45 37.06 -15.45
CA SER A 631 21.86 36.69 -15.13
C SER A 631 22.13 36.41 -13.64
N SER A 632 22.84 35.30 -13.42
CA SER A 632 23.92 35.00 -12.45
C SER A 632 23.66 34.67 -10.96
N LEU A 633 24.05 33.42 -10.64
CA LEU A 633 24.97 32.93 -9.59
C LEU A 633 24.68 33.28 -8.12
N GLU A 634 24.62 32.26 -7.25
CA GLU A 634 25.65 31.90 -6.25
C GLU A 634 25.30 30.57 -5.54
N GLU A 635 26.34 29.80 -5.18
CA GLU A 635 26.30 28.55 -4.39
C GLU A 635 26.47 28.79 -2.88
N SER A 636 25.96 27.84 -2.07
CA SER A 636 26.40 27.38 -0.72
C SER A 636 26.08 28.27 0.52
N PRO A 637 26.13 27.77 1.79
CA PRO A 637 26.43 26.42 2.32
C PRO A 637 25.49 25.87 3.46
N GLU A 638 25.73 24.60 3.80
CA GLU A 638 25.54 23.82 5.05
C GLU A 638 24.86 24.48 6.29
N SER A 639 23.88 23.76 6.85
CA SER A 639 23.25 24.05 8.15
C SER A 639 24.00 23.39 9.32
N THR A 640 24.33 24.22 10.30
CA THR A 640 24.95 23.92 11.59
C THR A 640 23.99 23.30 12.61
N GLU A 641 24.49 22.35 13.42
CA GLU A 641 23.81 21.74 14.57
C GLU A 641 23.27 22.78 15.58
N SER A 642 22.03 22.56 16.04
CA SER A 642 21.38 23.30 17.13
C SER A 642 21.20 22.38 18.34
N THR A 643 21.82 22.72 19.47
CA THR A 643 21.62 22.08 20.76
C THR A 643 20.37 22.64 21.45
N ASP A 644 19.27 21.87 21.50
CA ASP A 644 18.04 22.24 22.22
C ASP A 644 17.83 21.38 23.49
N GLY A 645 17.36 22.04 24.55
CA GLY A 645 17.42 21.62 25.96
C GLY A 645 16.14 20.98 26.50
N ALA A 646 15.41 20.19 25.71
CA ALA A 646 14.54 19.16 26.29
C ALA A 646 15.42 17.98 26.73
N THR A 647 15.25 17.43 27.93
CA THR A 647 15.96 16.20 28.32
C THR A 647 15.35 15.04 27.52
N LYS A 648 15.81 14.86 26.29
CA LYS A 648 15.42 13.75 25.43
C LYS A 648 15.88 12.46 26.10
N ARG A 649 14.95 11.52 26.23
CA ARG A 649 15.22 10.15 26.65
C ARG A 649 15.95 9.43 25.53
N HIS A 650 16.85 8.53 25.90
CA HIS A 650 17.69 7.81 24.96
C HIS A 650 17.26 6.35 24.89
N LEU A 651 16.60 5.97 23.79
CA LEU A 651 16.24 4.58 23.52
C LEU A 651 17.29 3.97 22.60
N LYS A 652 17.90 2.87 23.02
CA LYS A 652 18.90 2.14 22.26
C LYS A 652 18.42 0.71 22.07
N LEU A 653 18.47 0.25 20.84
CA LEU A 653 18.03 -1.06 20.39
C LEU A 653 19.25 -1.77 19.81
N HIS A 654 19.57 -2.94 20.32
CA HIS A 654 20.70 -3.72 19.83
C HIS A 654 20.25 -5.14 19.54
N SER A 655 20.64 -5.65 18.38
CA SER A 655 20.49 -7.06 18.07
C SER A 655 21.58 -7.51 17.12
N GLU A 656 22.08 -8.71 17.37
CA GLU A 656 22.98 -9.45 16.48
C GLU A 656 22.17 -10.24 15.43
N GLU A 657 20.83 -10.22 15.50
CA GLU A 657 19.89 -10.92 14.61
C GLU A 657 18.99 -9.92 13.87
N ALA A 658 18.46 -10.34 12.73
CA ALA A 658 17.53 -9.54 11.94
C ALA A 658 16.24 -9.27 12.74
N SER A 659 16.07 -8.04 13.23
CA SER A 659 14.97 -7.70 14.12
C SER A 659 14.29 -6.41 13.68
N PRO A 660 13.18 -6.48 12.91
CA PRO A 660 12.37 -5.30 12.66
C PRO A 660 11.77 -4.80 13.96
N TYR A 661 11.72 -3.48 14.09
CA TYR A 661 10.98 -2.84 15.16
C TYR A 661 10.23 -1.62 14.63
N SER A 662 9.15 -1.31 15.29
CA SER A 662 8.49 -0.03 15.14
C SER A 662 8.18 0.51 16.51
N PHE A 663 8.32 1.80 16.70
CA PHE A 663 7.80 2.42 17.89
C PHE A 663 7.32 3.82 17.61
N SER A 664 6.29 4.20 18.33
CA SER A 664 5.78 5.56 18.32
C SER A 664 5.98 6.14 19.69
N VAL A 665 6.21 7.44 19.72
CA VAL A 665 6.25 8.19 20.97
C VAL A 665 5.22 9.31 20.93
N SER A 666 4.79 9.77 22.10
CA SER A 666 3.85 10.88 22.18
C SER A 666 4.48 12.20 21.72
N GLY A 667 5.81 12.34 21.84
CA GLY A 667 6.52 13.59 21.57
C GLY A 667 7.61 13.58 20.51
N ASP A 668 8.44 14.62 20.49
CA ASP A 668 9.46 14.78 19.46
C ASP A 668 10.42 13.59 19.47
N LEU A 669 10.68 13.04 18.29
CA LEU A 669 11.53 11.88 18.08
C LEU A 669 12.60 12.23 17.05
N GLU A 670 13.85 11.88 17.34
CA GLU A 670 14.97 12.02 16.41
C GLU A 670 15.95 10.85 16.55
N PHE A 671 16.78 10.64 15.53
CA PHE A 671 17.90 9.72 15.59
C PHE A 671 18.97 10.19 16.58
N ASP A 672 19.66 9.26 17.22
CA ASP A 672 21.00 9.52 17.73
C ASP A 672 22.01 9.30 16.58
N PRO A 673 22.57 10.37 15.98
CA PRO A 673 23.42 10.25 14.80
C PRO A 673 24.73 9.48 15.07
N ALA A 674 25.06 9.17 16.32
CA ALA A 674 26.18 8.31 16.65
C ALA A 674 25.95 6.83 16.26
N TYR A 675 24.72 6.43 15.97
CA TYR A 675 24.32 5.04 15.74
C TYR A 675 23.63 4.78 14.39
N GLY A 676 23.32 5.83 13.61
CA GLY A 676 22.71 5.68 12.27
C GLY A 676 21.53 6.64 12.06
N THR A 677 21.08 6.78 10.81
CA THR A 677 19.85 7.53 10.42
C THR A 677 19.07 6.82 9.30
N GLU A 678 19.34 5.53 9.09
CA GLU A 678 18.83 4.70 7.98
C GLU A 678 17.38 4.23 8.18
N ASP A 679 16.87 4.28 9.41
CA ASP A 679 15.48 3.91 9.69
C ASP A 679 14.52 5.00 9.23
N TYR A 680 13.25 4.61 9.06
CA TYR A 680 12.22 5.54 8.65
C TYR A 680 11.63 6.25 9.86
N LEU A 681 11.88 7.55 9.97
CA LEU A 681 11.28 8.42 10.99
C LEU A 681 10.27 9.35 10.33
N GLU A 682 9.01 9.23 10.73
CA GLU A 682 7.92 10.09 10.29
C GLU A 682 7.20 10.67 11.52
N GLY A 683 7.36 11.98 11.72
CA GLY A 683 6.82 12.67 12.90
C GLY A 683 7.40 12.09 14.18
N ASN A 684 6.54 11.45 14.99
CA ASN A 684 6.88 10.87 16.28
C ASN A 684 6.92 9.33 16.23
N SER A 685 6.98 8.75 15.04
CA SER A 685 7.03 7.31 14.84
C SER A 685 8.27 6.92 14.06
N VAL A 686 8.86 5.79 14.44
CA VAL A 686 10.01 5.18 13.79
C VAL A 686 9.65 3.76 13.39
N ARG A 687 10.02 3.39 12.16
CA ARG A 687 10.06 2.01 11.69
C ARG A 687 11.48 1.72 11.23
N GLY A 688 12.12 0.79 11.92
CA GLY A 688 13.53 0.46 11.72
C GLY A 688 13.77 -1.02 11.65
N PHE A 689 15.01 -1.38 11.32
CA PHE A 689 15.37 -2.77 11.12
C PHE A 689 16.82 -3.03 11.51
N LEU A 690 17.04 -3.73 12.63
CA LEU A 690 18.37 -4.16 13.04
C LEU A 690 18.85 -5.32 12.15
N VAL A 691 20.00 -5.18 11.48
CA VAL A 691 20.68 -6.27 10.73
C VAL A 691 22.09 -6.50 11.29
N GLY A 692 22.17 -6.87 12.58
CA GLY A 692 23.45 -7.00 13.29
C GLY A 692 24.06 -5.64 13.58
N GLY A 693 23.58 -4.96 14.62
CA GLY A 693 23.91 -3.56 14.85
C GLY A 693 23.21 -2.94 16.06
N THR A 694 23.31 -1.62 16.18
CA THR A 694 22.64 -0.85 17.24
C THR A 694 22.02 0.37 16.61
N ASP A 695 20.74 0.57 16.86
CA ASP A 695 20.03 1.79 16.51
C ASP A 695 19.71 2.54 17.80
N ALA A 696 19.75 3.88 17.73
CA ALA A 696 19.48 4.68 18.90
C ALA A 696 18.75 5.97 18.56
N TYR A 697 17.89 6.39 19.49
CA TYR A 697 16.93 7.46 19.31
C TYR A 697 16.89 8.35 20.53
N ARG A 698 16.68 9.63 20.28
CA ARG A 698 16.43 10.63 21.31
C ARG A 698 14.99 11.10 21.18
N PHE A 699 14.23 11.00 22.25
CA PHE A 699 12.81 11.32 22.19
C PHE A 699 12.28 12.02 23.44
N THR A 700 11.18 12.75 23.28
CA THR A 700 10.39 13.31 24.39
C THR A 700 9.04 12.58 24.49
N GLY A 701 8.36 12.73 25.63
CA GLY A 701 7.13 11.98 25.89
C GLY A 701 7.40 10.52 26.25
N ALA A 702 6.45 9.65 25.93
CA ALA A 702 6.53 8.22 26.19
C ALA A 702 6.37 7.40 24.92
N VAL A 703 6.87 6.18 24.97
CA VAL A 703 6.65 5.19 23.93
C VAL A 703 5.19 4.75 24.02
N THR A 704 4.39 5.16 23.05
CA THR A 704 2.95 4.89 22.96
C THR A 704 2.66 3.56 22.29
N ASP A 705 3.58 3.12 21.44
CA ASP A 705 3.57 1.83 20.79
C ASP A 705 5.01 1.36 20.59
N PHE A 706 5.24 0.06 20.72
CA PHE A 706 6.56 -0.53 20.51
C PHE A 706 6.33 -1.95 20.04
N GLU A 707 6.68 -2.29 18.81
CA GLU A 707 6.68 -3.64 18.27
C GLU A 707 8.10 -4.01 17.91
N VAL A 708 8.45 -5.26 18.18
CA VAL A 708 9.75 -5.81 17.81
C VAL A 708 9.57 -7.28 17.54
N ASP A 709 10.09 -7.77 16.42
CA ASP A 709 10.09 -9.17 16.07
C ASP A 709 11.53 -9.66 16.00
N GLY A 710 11.94 -10.48 16.96
CA GLY A 710 13.34 -10.93 17.10
C GLY A 710 13.95 -10.60 18.47
N PRO A 711 15.13 -11.17 18.81
CA PRO A 711 15.79 -10.94 20.09
C PRO A 711 16.50 -9.59 20.08
N VAL A 712 15.85 -8.56 20.60
CA VAL A 712 16.43 -7.21 20.75
C VAL A 712 16.72 -6.93 22.22
N GLU A 713 17.96 -6.53 22.50
CA GLU A 713 18.34 -5.90 23.76
C GLU A 713 17.90 -4.42 23.71
N ILE A 714 17.04 -4.04 24.64
CA ILE A 714 16.49 -2.69 24.69
C ILE A 714 17.02 -1.97 25.92
N GLU A 715 17.68 -0.84 25.71
CA GLU A 715 18.14 0.06 26.77
C GLU A 715 17.42 1.40 26.68
N LEU A 716 16.83 1.83 27.79
CA LEU A 716 16.20 3.14 27.92
C LEU A 716 16.96 3.94 28.98
N ASP A 717 17.54 5.05 28.56
CA ASP A 717 18.40 5.92 29.39
C ASP A 717 19.56 5.13 30.04
N GLY A 718 20.09 4.13 29.32
CA GLY A 718 21.17 3.26 29.78
C GLY A 718 20.75 2.15 30.76
N THR A 719 19.44 1.94 30.94
CA THR A 719 18.88 0.84 31.75
C THR A 719 18.21 -0.17 30.84
N ALA A 720 18.56 -1.44 30.95
CA ALA A 720 17.90 -2.51 30.20
C ALA A 720 16.42 -2.63 30.59
N VAL A 721 15.54 -2.67 29.61
CA VAL A 721 14.09 -2.80 29.76
C VAL A 721 13.55 -3.83 28.77
N THR A 722 12.35 -4.36 29.02
CA THR A 722 11.62 -5.19 28.07
C THR A 722 10.65 -4.37 27.23
N ALA A 723 10.21 -4.91 26.09
CA ALA A 723 9.20 -4.27 25.25
C ALA A 723 7.88 -4.01 26.02
N ASP A 724 7.48 -4.93 26.89
CA ASP A 724 6.28 -4.76 27.73
C ASP A 724 6.47 -3.69 28.80
N GLU A 725 7.68 -3.55 29.38
CA GLU A 725 8.01 -2.45 30.29
C GLU A 725 7.99 -1.09 29.56
N LEU A 726 8.49 -1.02 28.32
CA LEU A 726 8.41 0.17 27.47
C LEU A 726 6.96 0.62 27.19
N ARG A 727 6.09 -0.33 26.83
CA ARG A 727 4.65 -0.07 26.58
C ARG A 727 3.89 0.31 27.86
N SER A 728 4.25 -0.31 28.98
CA SER A 728 3.59 -0.08 30.28
C SER A 728 4.11 1.14 31.03
N MET A 729 5.19 1.76 30.56
CA MET A 729 5.69 3.01 31.14
C MET A 729 4.78 4.22 30.91
N GLY A 730 3.90 4.18 29.89
CA GLY A 730 2.85 5.19 29.61
C GLY A 730 3.37 6.62 29.46
N ASP A 731 2.53 7.54 28.99
CA ASP A 731 2.87 8.97 29.07
C ASP A 731 3.17 9.31 30.54
N PRO A 732 4.33 9.92 30.88
CA PRO A 732 4.56 10.33 32.25
C PRO A 732 3.35 11.17 32.65
N ALA A 733 2.68 10.81 33.74
CA ALA A 733 1.44 11.45 34.15
C ALA A 733 1.61 12.98 34.03
N PRO A 734 0.65 13.68 33.37
CA PRO A 734 0.80 15.10 33.09
C PRO A 734 1.05 15.82 34.41
N SER A 735 2.23 16.40 34.53
CA SER A 735 2.81 16.89 35.80
C SER A 735 3.26 18.34 35.71
N ARG A 736 3.30 18.89 34.49
CA ARG A 736 3.55 20.30 34.25
C ARG A 736 2.22 21.03 34.21
N THR A 737 2.21 22.26 34.70
CA THR A 737 0.99 23.06 34.76
C THR A 737 1.01 24.15 33.71
N LEU A 738 -0.11 24.36 33.04
CA LEU A 738 -0.35 25.48 32.14
C LEU A 738 -1.58 26.22 32.63
N ALA A 739 -1.45 27.53 32.85
CA ALA A 739 -2.57 28.38 33.26
C ALA A 739 -2.73 29.54 32.27
N VAL A 740 -3.96 29.76 31.81
CA VAL A 740 -4.32 30.94 31.01
C VAL A 740 -5.19 31.84 31.87
N VAL A 741 -4.75 33.08 32.12
CA VAL A 741 -5.41 34.03 33.03
C VAL A 741 -5.92 35.22 32.24
N GLY A 742 -7.22 35.47 32.26
CA GLY A 742 -7.81 36.65 31.60
C GLY A 742 -7.32 37.95 32.26
N THR A 743 -6.82 38.92 31.47
CA THR A 743 -6.24 40.19 31.98
C THR A 743 -6.83 41.46 31.35
N GLY A 744 -7.79 41.31 30.44
CA GLY A 744 -8.43 42.43 29.75
C GLY A 744 -9.94 42.48 29.95
N ASP A 745 -10.56 43.53 29.42
CA ASP A 745 -12.02 43.76 29.51
C ASP A 745 -12.83 42.95 28.47
N ALA A 746 -12.15 42.17 27.62
CA ALA A 746 -12.73 41.35 26.57
C ALA A 746 -12.19 39.92 26.65
N ALA A 747 -12.99 38.95 26.20
CA ALA A 747 -12.60 37.55 26.23
C ALA A 747 -11.40 37.32 25.31
N ALA A 748 -10.40 36.60 25.82
CA ALA A 748 -9.27 36.10 25.08
C ALA A 748 -9.49 34.61 24.80
N THR A 749 -9.32 34.18 23.56
CA THR A 749 -9.41 32.78 23.14
C THR A 749 -8.01 32.21 22.95
N TYR A 750 -7.80 30.96 23.33
CA TYR A 750 -6.53 30.29 23.14
C TYR A 750 -6.71 28.87 22.59
N ARG A 751 -5.65 28.38 21.95
CA ARG A 751 -5.45 26.99 21.55
C ARG A 751 -4.01 26.61 21.82
N PHE A 752 -3.76 25.44 22.37
CA PHE A 752 -2.41 24.89 22.43
C PHE A 752 -2.39 23.39 22.16
N THR A 753 -1.24 22.94 21.66
CA THR A 753 -0.93 21.53 21.39
C THR A 753 0.34 21.18 22.14
N VAL A 754 0.40 19.98 22.73
CA VAL A 754 1.61 19.45 23.35
C VAL A 754 2.01 18.12 22.73
N SER A 755 3.28 17.77 22.91
CA SER A 755 3.86 16.48 22.59
C SER A 755 3.49 15.36 23.59
N GLY A 756 2.45 15.55 24.39
CA GLY A 756 2.02 14.60 25.43
C GLY A 756 0.52 14.68 25.71
N GLY A 757 0.10 14.13 26.85
CA GLY A 757 -1.28 14.20 27.33
C GLY A 757 -1.63 15.56 27.91
N VAL A 758 -2.88 15.98 27.72
CA VAL A 758 -3.48 17.15 28.38
C VAL A 758 -4.67 16.69 29.21
N ALA A 759 -4.77 17.20 30.44
CA ALA A 759 -5.89 16.98 31.34
C ALA A 759 -6.26 18.30 32.03
N PRO A 760 -7.51 18.47 32.50
CA PRO A 760 -7.87 19.63 33.31
C PRO A 760 -7.13 19.63 34.65
N ASP A 761 -6.70 20.80 35.11
CA ASP A 761 -6.06 21.01 36.42
C ASP A 761 -6.87 21.94 37.32
N PRO A 762 -7.83 21.40 38.10
CA PRO A 762 -8.67 22.22 38.98
C PRO A 762 -7.90 22.88 40.13
N ASP A 763 -6.65 22.48 40.42
CA ASP A 763 -5.82 23.11 41.45
C ASP A 763 -5.16 24.40 40.93
N VAL A 764 -5.01 24.54 39.61
CA VAL A 764 -4.44 25.73 38.94
C VAL A 764 -5.54 26.65 38.40
N GLY A 765 -6.61 26.09 37.83
CA GLY A 765 -7.71 26.83 37.24
C GLY A 765 -8.86 25.92 36.79
N SER A 766 -10.09 26.38 36.89
CA SER A 766 -11.25 25.58 36.46
C SER A 766 -11.52 25.84 34.99
N ILE A 767 -11.62 24.76 34.20
CA ILE A 767 -12.15 24.84 32.83
C ILE A 767 -13.69 24.80 32.83
N ASP A 768 -14.28 25.40 31.81
CA ASP A 768 -15.71 25.58 31.62
C ASP A 768 -16.27 24.60 30.56
N ALA A 769 -17.60 24.54 30.43
CA ALA A 769 -18.25 23.77 29.36
C ALA A 769 -17.97 24.31 27.93
N GLY A 770 -17.32 25.47 27.82
CA GLY A 770 -16.86 26.05 26.55
C GLY A 770 -15.47 25.59 26.13
N ASP A 771 -14.74 24.92 27.01
CA ASP A 771 -13.39 24.42 26.74
C ASP A 771 -13.43 22.99 26.22
N ASN A 772 -12.51 22.67 25.33
CA ASN A 772 -12.44 21.36 24.69
C ASN A 772 -11.01 20.82 24.77
N ILE A 773 -10.89 19.56 25.18
CA ILE A 773 -9.63 18.82 25.20
C ILE A 773 -9.80 17.61 24.28
N SER A 774 -8.96 17.51 23.27
CA SER A 774 -8.97 16.40 22.32
C SER A 774 -7.55 16.14 21.80
N GLY A 775 -7.09 14.89 21.87
CA GLY A 775 -5.85 14.45 21.21
C GLY A 775 -4.61 15.31 21.50
N GLY A 776 -4.22 15.47 22.77
CA GLY A 776 -3.03 16.26 23.16
C GLY A 776 -3.18 17.79 22.96
N SER A 777 -4.37 18.26 22.58
CA SER A 777 -4.66 19.67 22.36
C SER A 777 -5.76 20.16 23.28
N ALA A 778 -5.72 21.44 23.63
CA ALA A 778 -6.79 22.13 24.33
C ALA A 778 -7.08 23.50 23.71
N GLU A 779 -8.36 23.86 23.69
CA GLU A 779 -8.87 25.15 23.23
C GLU A 779 -9.90 25.68 24.22
N GLY A 780 -9.90 27.00 24.41
CA GLY A 780 -10.76 27.63 25.41
C GLY A 780 -10.79 29.16 25.36
N ALA A 781 -11.47 29.78 26.31
CA ALA A 781 -11.61 31.23 26.36
C ALA A 781 -11.72 31.80 27.79
N VAL A 782 -10.88 32.79 28.10
CA VAL A 782 -10.89 33.52 29.38
C VAL A 782 -11.34 34.96 29.21
N LEU A 783 -12.30 35.42 30.02
CA LEU A 783 -12.62 36.86 30.19
C LEU A 783 -12.04 37.35 31.52
N GLY A 784 -12.57 36.83 32.63
CA GLY A 784 -12.03 36.97 33.97
C GLY A 784 -12.07 35.60 34.64
N GLY A 785 -10.92 35.14 35.13
CA GLY A 785 -10.74 33.76 35.60
C GLY A 785 -9.43 33.16 35.11
N THR A 786 -9.23 31.88 35.45
CA THR A 786 -8.05 31.11 35.09
C THR A 786 -8.47 29.74 34.62
N ASP A 787 -8.07 29.37 33.41
CA ASP A 787 -8.22 28.01 32.89
C ASP A 787 -6.92 27.25 33.16
N GLY A 788 -7.02 26.08 33.79
CA GLY A 788 -5.89 25.29 34.27
C GLY A 788 -5.79 23.93 33.59
N TYR A 789 -4.58 23.58 33.13
CA TYR A 789 -4.28 22.33 32.47
C TYR A 789 -3.04 21.66 33.07
N LEU A 790 -3.11 20.34 33.23
CA LEU A 790 -1.95 19.47 33.40
C LEU A 790 -1.53 19.00 32.02
N PHE A 791 -0.23 19.07 31.74
CA PHE A 791 0.32 18.48 30.53
C PHE A 791 1.63 17.71 30.77
N SER A 792 1.93 16.79 29.86
CA SER A 792 3.24 16.16 29.72
C SER A 792 3.90 16.61 28.40
N GLY A 793 5.22 16.48 28.31
CA GLY A 793 5.98 16.93 27.14
C GLY A 793 6.25 18.44 27.08
N SER A 794 6.35 18.93 25.86
CA SER A 794 6.60 20.31 25.43
C SER A 794 5.36 20.87 24.71
N VAL A 795 5.20 22.19 24.73
CA VAL A 795 4.18 22.88 23.93
C VAL A 795 4.71 23.01 22.51
N THR A 796 4.02 22.44 21.52
CA THR A 796 4.42 22.41 20.10
C THR A 796 3.70 23.46 19.26
N ASP A 797 2.53 23.92 19.71
CA ASP A 797 1.83 25.07 19.15
C ASP A 797 1.10 25.82 20.25
N PHE A 798 1.08 27.15 20.17
CA PHE A 798 0.30 27.99 21.08
C PHE A 798 -0.22 29.24 20.34
N GLN A 799 -1.54 29.41 20.35
CA GLN A 799 -2.22 30.56 19.76
C GLN A 799 -3.04 31.25 20.84
N LEU A 800 -2.91 32.58 20.90
CA LEU A 800 -3.67 33.44 21.80
C LEU A 800 -4.20 34.64 21.01
N ASP A 801 -5.51 34.82 21.04
CA ASP A 801 -6.17 36.03 20.53
C ASP A 801 -6.87 36.75 21.69
N GLY A 802 -6.56 38.03 21.89
CA GLY A 802 -7.00 38.82 23.04
C GLY A 802 -5.97 38.96 24.17
N GLN A 803 -6.40 39.50 25.32
CA GLN A 803 -5.51 39.87 26.44
C GLN A 803 -5.55 38.85 27.59
N ALA A 804 -4.61 37.91 27.58
CA ALA A 804 -4.40 36.97 28.68
C ALA A 804 -2.92 36.83 29.06
N ALA A 805 -2.68 36.48 30.33
CA ALA A 805 -1.37 36.07 30.83
C ALA A 805 -1.27 34.54 30.83
N VAL A 806 -0.20 34.01 30.26
CA VAL A 806 0.06 32.56 30.21
C VAL A 806 1.16 32.20 31.19
N TYR A 807 0.92 31.14 31.98
CA TYR A 807 1.86 30.60 32.95
C TYR A 807 2.17 29.15 32.62
N VAL A 808 3.46 28.78 32.71
CA VAL A 808 3.88 27.37 32.70
C VAL A 808 4.71 27.09 33.94
N ASP A 809 4.33 26.06 34.71
CA ASP A 809 4.91 25.72 36.00
C ASP A 809 4.96 26.92 36.96
N GLY A 810 3.91 27.75 36.94
CA GLY A 810 3.77 28.95 37.76
C GLY A 810 4.61 30.17 37.33
N ARG A 811 5.39 30.07 36.25
CA ARG A 811 6.18 31.20 35.70
C ARG A 811 5.48 31.82 34.50
N GLN A 812 5.43 33.15 34.45
CA GLN A 812 4.79 33.84 33.33
C GLN A 812 5.69 33.80 32.09
N VAL A 813 5.11 33.41 30.96
CA VAL A 813 5.81 33.17 29.70
C VAL A 813 5.25 34.03 28.58
N ASP A 814 6.03 34.20 27.52
CA ASP A 814 5.58 34.68 26.22
C ASP A 814 4.97 33.52 25.42
N PRO A 815 3.66 33.50 25.16
CA PRO A 815 3.01 32.40 24.45
C PRO A 815 3.54 32.22 23.02
N GLY A 816 3.93 33.31 22.34
CA GLY A 816 4.44 33.25 20.97
C GLY A 816 5.82 32.59 20.84
N LEU A 817 6.49 32.32 21.96
CA LEU A 817 7.80 31.69 22.01
C LEU A 817 7.77 30.26 22.56
N LEU A 818 6.62 29.80 23.08
CA LEU A 818 6.52 28.49 23.71
C LEU A 818 6.89 27.34 22.75
N ALA A 819 6.40 27.40 21.51
CA ALA A 819 6.70 26.41 20.48
C ALA A 819 8.15 26.47 19.97
N SER A 820 8.74 27.67 19.86
CA SER A 820 10.06 27.85 19.22
C SER A 820 11.25 27.88 20.18
N ALA A 821 11.04 28.25 21.43
CA ALA A 821 12.11 28.48 22.42
C ALA A 821 11.93 27.68 23.71
N GLY A 822 10.88 26.86 23.78
CA GLY A 822 10.49 26.13 24.97
C GLY A 822 10.14 27.04 26.15
N VAL A 823 9.89 26.44 27.31
CA VAL A 823 9.45 27.18 28.50
C VAL A 823 10.52 28.13 29.01
N GLU A 824 11.78 27.68 29.12
CA GLU A 824 12.87 28.53 29.64
C GLU A 824 13.15 29.74 28.74
N GLY A 825 13.10 29.58 27.41
CA GLY A 825 13.29 30.69 26.47
C GLY A 825 12.09 31.64 26.39
N ALA A 826 10.91 31.16 26.79
CA ALA A 826 9.68 31.93 26.87
C ALA A 826 9.49 32.66 28.21
N VAL A 827 10.23 32.32 29.27
CA VAL A 827 10.11 33.01 30.57
C VAL A 827 10.37 34.51 30.42
N LEU A 828 9.55 35.31 31.09
CA LEU A 828 9.70 36.76 31.17
C LEU A 828 10.31 37.14 32.53
N PRO A 829 11.64 37.31 32.62
CA PRO A 829 12.36 37.40 33.90
C PRO A 829 12.22 38.76 34.58
N HIS A 830 11.90 39.81 33.84
CA HIS A 830 11.84 41.16 34.37
C HIS A 830 10.39 41.56 34.62
N THR A 831 10.12 42.10 35.81
CA THR A 831 8.85 42.76 36.11
C THR A 831 9.08 44.26 36.24
N PHE A 832 8.32 45.04 35.49
CA PHE A 832 8.25 46.49 35.61
C PHE A 832 6.92 46.88 36.22
N VAL A 833 6.96 47.60 37.34
CA VAL A 833 5.77 48.08 38.05
C VAL A 833 5.73 49.59 38.00
N VAL A 834 4.58 50.13 37.59
CA VAL A 834 4.24 51.54 37.67
C VAL A 834 3.18 51.68 38.75
N ASP A 835 3.56 52.23 39.90
CA ASP A 835 2.67 52.40 41.05
C ASP A 835 2.23 53.87 41.14
N GLY A 836 0.97 54.13 40.81
CA GLY A 836 0.34 55.45 40.93
C GLY A 836 -0.34 55.69 42.28
N THR A 837 -0.24 54.75 43.23
CA THR A 837 -0.88 54.88 44.54
C THR A 837 -0.31 56.08 45.30
N GLY A 838 -1.20 56.96 45.77
CA GLY A 838 -0.80 58.18 46.50
C GLY A 838 -0.07 59.25 45.66
N SER A 839 -0.10 59.16 44.33
CA SER A 839 0.49 60.14 43.42
C SER A 839 -0.56 60.80 42.50
N ASP A 840 -0.23 61.96 41.91
CA ASP A 840 -1.04 62.56 40.84
C ASP A 840 -1.05 61.65 39.59
N PRO A 841 -2.10 61.68 38.74
CA PRO A 841 -2.21 60.79 37.57
C PRO A 841 -0.94 60.80 36.71
N CYS A 842 -0.48 59.62 36.32
CA CYS A 842 0.71 59.46 35.50
C CYS A 842 0.40 58.65 34.24
N SER A 843 0.60 59.28 33.09
CA SER A 843 0.61 58.57 31.80
C SER A 843 2.04 58.18 31.45
N TYR A 844 2.21 56.99 30.88
CA TYR A 844 3.52 56.48 30.51
C TYR A 844 3.49 55.75 29.17
N THR A 845 4.63 55.77 28.50
CA THR A 845 4.92 54.93 27.35
C THR A 845 6.26 54.26 27.60
N LEU A 846 6.31 52.94 27.50
CA LEU A 846 7.54 52.19 27.68
C LEU A 846 7.70 51.18 26.55
N ALA A 847 8.92 50.97 26.09
CA ALA A 847 9.21 49.97 25.06
C ALA A 847 10.45 49.17 25.44
N VAL A 848 10.47 47.91 25.02
CA VAL A 848 11.54 46.97 25.28
C VAL A 848 12.11 46.46 23.95
N ASP A 849 13.34 45.97 23.92
CA ASP A 849 13.89 45.31 22.71
C ASP A 849 13.43 43.85 22.55
N GLY A 850 12.76 43.28 23.57
CA GLY A 850 12.15 41.95 23.53
C GLY A 850 10.62 41.98 23.59
N THR A 851 10.03 40.97 24.22
CA THR A 851 8.57 40.87 24.41
C THR A 851 8.15 41.50 25.72
N ILE A 852 6.97 42.11 25.75
CA ILE A 852 6.31 42.62 26.95
C ILE A 852 4.83 42.22 26.99
N VAL A 853 4.37 41.78 28.16
CA VAL A 853 2.98 41.38 28.42
C VAL A 853 2.50 41.97 29.73
N LYS A 854 1.17 42.04 29.93
CA LYS A 854 0.57 42.46 31.21
C LYS A 854 0.85 41.43 32.30
N HIS A 855 1.17 41.88 33.50
CA HIS A 855 1.27 41.05 34.69
C HIS A 855 -0.02 41.19 35.52
N PRO A 856 -0.66 40.08 35.96
CA PRO A 856 -1.85 40.07 36.84
C PRO A 856 -1.69 40.76 38.20
N ARG A 857 -0.48 41.22 38.57
CA ARG A 857 -0.26 42.06 39.76
C ARG A 857 -0.74 43.50 39.53
N GLY A 858 -1.03 43.88 38.28
CA GLY A 858 -1.69 45.13 37.98
C GLY A 858 -3.10 45.15 38.55
N SER A 859 -3.50 46.27 39.13
CA SER A 859 -4.89 46.56 39.48
C SER A 859 -5.74 46.76 38.23
N ASP A 860 -7.06 46.86 38.40
CA ASP A 860 -8.05 47.06 37.32
C ASP A 860 -7.73 48.23 36.35
N ASP A 861 -6.90 49.19 36.74
CA ASP A 861 -6.43 50.28 35.86
C ASP A 861 -5.57 49.78 34.68
N ALA A 862 -4.83 48.67 34.88
CA ALA A 862 -3.98 48.05 33.87
C ALA A 862 -4.77 47.44 32.71
N ALA A 863 -6.08 47.22 32.87
CA ALA A 863 -6.95 46.69 31.82
C ALA A 863 -7.05 47.66 30.62
N THR A 864 -6.92 48.97 30.84
CA THR A 864 -7.01 49.99 29.79
C THR A 864 -5.73 50.23 29.01
N ASP A 865 -4.61 49.67 29.49
CA ASP A 865 -3.32 49.84 28.83
C ASP A 865 -3.27 49.10 27.50
N THR A 866 -2.68 49.76 26.51
CA THR A 866 -2.55 49.25 25.15
C THR A 866 -1.12 48.78 24.92
N ILE A 867 -0.97 47.51 24.54
CA ILE A 867 0.29 46.94 24.08
C ILE A 867 0.21 46.82 22.56
N THR A 868 1.19 47.37 21.85
CA THR A 868 1.32 47.23 20.39
C THR A 868 2.74 46.81 20.08
N GLY A 869 2.93 45.55 19.69
CA GLY A 869 4.24 44.95 19.55
C GLY A 869 4.97 44.91 20.90
N ASN A 870 6.10 45.59 20.99
CA ASN A 870 6.97 45.67 22.18
C ASN A 870 6.86 47.01 22.93
N GLU A 871 5.86 47.84 22.59
CA GLU A 871 5.59 49.13 23.24
C GLU A 871 4.25 49.07 23.98
N VAL A 872 4.27 49.58 25.21
CA VAL A 872 3.11 49.74 26.08
C VAL A 872 2.82 51.24 26.22
N THR A 873 1.56 51.61 26.07
CA THR A 873 1.04 52.92 26.48
C THR A 873 -0.03 52.72 27.54
N GLY A 874 0.17 53.35 28.69
CA GLY A 874 -0.70 53.17 29.84
C GLY A 874 -0.84 54.39 30.74
N ARG A 875 -1.70 54.27 31.75
CA ARG A 875 -1.96 55.34 32.72
C ARG A 875 -2.39 54.79 34.08
N VAL A 876 -1.67 55.21 35.13
CA VAL A 876 -2.07 54.96 36.53
C VAL A 876 -2.73 56.19 37.17
N GLU A 877 -3.83 55.97 37.90
CA GLU A 877 -4.47 56.96 38.77
C GLU A 877 -4.96 56.31 40.07
N GLY A 878 -4.06 56.19 41.05
CA GLY A 878 -4.35 55.51 42.31
C GLY A 878 -4.27 53.98 42.26
N GLY A 879 -4.10 53.41 41.07
CA GLY A 879 -3.78 52.00 40.84
C GLY A 879 -2.31 51.71 40.59
N VAL A 880 -2.04 50.45 40.26
CA VAL A 880 -0.74 49.87 39.97
C VAL A 880 -0.85 49.14 38.64
N ASP A 881 0.06 49.42 37.72
CA ASP A 881 0.23 48.63 36.50
C ASP A 881 1.51 47.82 36.60
N ALA A 882 1.46 46.58 36.13
CA ALA A 882 2.61 45.70 36.15
C ALA A 882 2.75 44.99 34.82
N TYR A 883 4.00 44.85 34.37
CA TYR A 883 4.35 44.24 33.11
C TYR A 883 5.49 43.26 33.30
N ARG A 884 5.42 42.15 32.56
CA ARG A 884 6.53 41.22 32.45
C ARG A 884 7.16 41.33 31.08
N PHE A 885 8.48 41.33 31.05
CA PHE A 885 9.19 41.49 29.79
C PHE A 885 10.53 40.79 29.79
N ARG A 886 11.07 40.62 28.59
CA ARG A 886 12.44 40.15 28.33
C ARG A 886 13.21 41.19 27.53
N GLY A 887 14.53 41.12 27.62
CA GLY A 887 15.41 42.09 26.98
C GLY A 887 15.58 43.37 27.82
N ASN A 888 15.97 44.47 27.18
CA ASN A 888 16.22 45.75 27.83
C ASN A 888 15.09 46.73 27.57
N LEU A 889 14.84 47.60 28.55
CA LEU A 889 14.01 48.78 28.38
C LEU A 889 14.71 49.77 27.44
N THR A 890 14.14 49.99 26.25
CA THR A 890 14.70 50.89 25.22
C THR A 890 14.08 52.29 25.28
N LYS A 891 12.89 52.41 25.85
CA LYS A 891 12.16 53.68 25.97
C LYS A 891 11.36 53.70 27.27
N LEU A 892 11.40 54.84 27.95
CA LEU A 892 10.48 55.16 29.03
C LEU A 892 10.18 56.66 28.99
N LEU A 893 8.93 57.00 28.73
CA LEU A 893 8.40 58.35 28.77
C LEU A 893 7.33 58.38 29.86
N MET A 894 7.39 59.39 30.72
CA MET A 894 6.40 59.58 31.78
C MET A 894 5.95 61.03 31.81
N ASN A 895 4.66 61.21 32.04
CA ASN A 895 4.04 62.52 32.26
C ASN A 895 3.11 62.42 33.47
N GLY A 896 3.65 62.81 34.63
CA GLY A 896 3.01 62.71 35.95
C GLY A 896 3.99 62.18 37.00
N THR A 897 3.48 61.77 38.16
CA THR A 897 4.29 61.18 39.23
C THR A 897 3.81 59.75 39.48
N ALA A 898 4.72 58.79 39.45
CA ALA A 898 4.47 57.41 39.86
C ALA A 898 5.77 56.82 40.44
N GLN A 899 5.63 55.83 41.32
CA GLN A 899 6.76 55.06 41.80
C GLN A 899 7.04 53.92 40.81
N LEU A 900 8.26 53.85 40.31
CA LEU A 900 8.69 52.77 39.43
C LEU A 900 9.46 51.72 40.23
N SER A 901 9.13 50.46 40.02
CA SER A 901 9.89 49.34 40.56
C SER A 901 10.31 48.39 39.44
N PHE A 902 11.59 48.04 39.45
CA PHE A 902 12.16 47.00 38.61
C PHE A 902 12.44 45.79 39.49
N LEU A 903 11.79 44.67 39.21
CA LEU A 903 11.96 43.44 39.97
C LEU A 903 12.56 42.39 39.03
N GLU A 904 13.62 41.74 39.48
CA GLU A 904 14.14 40.51 38.89
C GLU A 904 13.63 39.34 39.74
N GLU A 905 13.17 38.27 39.10
CA GLU A 905 12.78 37.03 39.78
C GLU A 905 13.89 35.98 39.77
#